data_AF-A0AAN7BJD3-F1
#
_entry.id   AF-A0AAN7BJD3-F1
#
_cell.length_a   1.000
_cell.length_b   1.000
_cell.length_c   1.000
_cell.angle_alpha   90.00
_cell.angle_beta   90.00
_cell.angle_gamma   90.00
#
_symmetry.space_group_name_H-M   'P 1'
#
loop_
_entity.id
_entity.type
_entity.pdbx_description
1 polymer ?
#
loop_
_entity_poly.entity_id
_entity_poly.type
_entity_poly.pdbx_seq_one_letter_code
_entity_poly.pdbx_strand_id
1 'polypeptide(L)'
;MMLSIIAFGLVGLTPPVAGFGTINEPVVLGQHNEHEMVTRLAFQCPSGQRSDGICFEPRSLDQLAGYHRDVMGLPLTGAGFNGAVGAPDTLDPVPEGPEAHCDDADFVDIPGYPQSREQATANLQVCVDHMRARFRQASVSAEGLVDERNRIRLGTVELINAFGGDCRFAFPSLQINVLARPKCSTLEGFGRALHGVQDFYSHSNWADWTDNSKPISSSNPPGLAMNSTAPFLDLRASGPITPDQIPHNLTTGCFTIPDTTPGSGNCAGRVTHHTINKDHGVINLDATFGEVGVFSLRAAVIPENFHNAVMAAVQASREAWTSLRDELRYRYGKTAGNLMICALVRDDPIKECRTRTVAIAIDKSQLSVDHGTMELEQALAKELNSRLTRHGLDKVEVIEFSESAQVIYPMGYPESAVFDDNSKPSGRTNLGHALELAINDTIATQPETYTDRAAIVILTSGAQKPDNPNEMHSLAQLLLTQTNRASQEGIRIHYACINSPPSPASQPWQECNPGSQGLIPSILKTGGTFAFLNPIFPRITSDFINLITHRGLAWTDEYLPDTTRLYPGITLAILLDSDTSSKSLFYPASKGETLNFTIQDRSLEGQGLGGGYFSITLFEEKDKIKIATYTSCGTEPLTLIYEATGDLDLKVVAELGERYFSHPIDLTNSQVTEPQADDREGEETWEPEIVFTIELVSNMPTKDESTTETKSSIVSDWAEATISGSVVGETLTSETVEVLEETETVDGTVGKTETESRVVSDDATATIEDSWMASTAGVDTETLMVGNISGNHGEL
;
A
#
# COMPACT_ATOMS: atom_id res chain seq x y z
N MET A 1 -41.24 -8.34 65.70
CA MET A 1 -42.05 -7.44 64.86
C MET A 1 -41.12 -6.32 64.43
N MET A 2 -40.79 -6.04 63.18
CA MET A 2 -41.26 -6.45 61.86
C MET A 2 -40.03 -6.55 60.93
N LEU A 3 -39.94 -7.62 60.13
CA LEU A 3 -39.08 -7.67 58.95
C LEU A 3 -39.79 -6.93 57.82
N SER A 4 -39.16 -5.92 57.22
CA SER A 4 -39.59 -5.35 55.93
C SER A 4 -38.79 -6.00 54.80
N ILE A 5 -39.50 -6.75 53.96
CA ILE A 5 -39.01 -7.32 52.71
C ILE A 5 -39.08 -6.19 51.66
N ILE A 6 -37.92 -5.77 51.16
CA ILE A 6 -37.81 -4.95 49.95
C ILE A 6 -37.83 -5.91 48.77
N ALA A 7 -38.96 -5.98 48.07
CA ALA A 7 -39.06 -6.64 46.79
C ALA A 7 -38.41 -5.74 45.73
N PHE A 8 -37.21 -6.10 45.28
CA PHE A 8 -36.67 -5.59 44.02
C PHE A 8 -37.50 -6.21 42.89
N GLY A 9 -38.34 -5.38 42.26
CA GLY A 9 -38.94 -5.72 40.98
C GLY A 9 -37.85 -5.78 39.92
N LEU A 10 -37.52 -6.98 39.45
CA LEU A 10 -36.87 -7.15 38.16
C LEU A 10 -37.84 -6.62 37.10
N VAL A 11 -37.61 -5.38 36.66
CA VAL A 11 -38.10 -4.91 35.37
C VAL A 11 -37.22 -5.62 34.34
N GLY A 12 -37.78 -6.65 33.70
CA GLY A 12 -37.15 -7.29 32.56
C GLY A 12 -36.99 -6.26 31.45
N LEU A 13 -35.77 -5.79 31.24
CA LEU A 13 -35.40 -5.10 30.01
C LEU A 13 -35.36 -6.16 28.92
N THR A 14 -36.38 -6.20 28.07
CA THR A 14 -36.31 -6.94 26.82
C THR A 14 -35.28 -6.24 25.93
N PRO A 15 -34.25 -6.94 25.43
CA PRO A 15 -33.30 -6.32 24.52
C PRO A 15 -33.99 -5.88 23.22
N PRO A 16 -33.51 -4.80 22.58
CA PRO A 16 -34.00 -4.40 21.27
C PRO A 16 -33.67 -5.51 20.25
N VAL A 17 -34.66 -5.88 19.46
CA VAL A 17 -34.49 -6.75 18.28
C VAL A 17 -34.03 -5.83 17.16
N ALA A 18 -32.80 -6.01 16.68
CA ALA A 18 -32.29 -5.39 15.45
C ALA A 18 -32.51 -6.38 14.28
N GLY A 19 -32.39 -5.92 13.03
CA GLY A 19 -32.53 -6.71 11.79
C GLY A 19 -31.53 -7.86 11.66
N PHE A 20 -31.14 -8.27 10.43
CA PHE A 20 -30.07 -9.29 10.27
C PHE A 20 -28.96 -8.99 11.27
N GLY A 21 -28.63 -9.95 12.13
CA GLY A 21 -27.95 -9.61 13.36
C GLY A 21 -26.58 -9.00 13.11
N THR A 22 -26.41 -7.70 13.35
CA THR A 22 -25.09 -7.06 13.30
C THR A 22 -24.23 -7.48 14.50
N ILE A 23 -24.85 -7.82 15.63
CA ILE A 23 -24.15 -8.12 16.88
C ILE A 23 -24.02 -9.63 17.04
N ASN A 24 -22.78 -10.09 17.28
CA ASN A 24 -22.54 -11.47 17.69
C ASN A 24 -22.97 -11.63 19.14
N GLU A 25 -24.26 -11.84 19.37
CA GLU A 25 -24.74 -12.19 20.69
C GLU A 25 -25.76 -13.33 20.66
N PRO A 26 -25.29 -14.56 20.40
CA PRO A 26 -26.16 -15.72 20.28
C PRO A 26 -26.86 -16.08 21.60
N VAL A 27 -26.32 -15.67 22.75
CA VAL A 27 -26.87 -16.08 24.06
C VAL A 27 -28.01 -15.18 24.50
N VAL A 28 -27.88 -13.86 24.31
CA VAL A 28 -28.85 -12.87 24.81
C VAL A 28 -29.76 -12.33 23.72
N LEU A 29 -29.24 -12.15 22.49
CA LEU A 29 -29.99 -11.60 21.35
C LEU A 29 -30.34 -12.67 20.31
N GLY A 30 -29.66 -13.83 20.33
CA GLY A 30 -29.82 -14.88 19.33
C GLY A 30 -29.32 -14.48 17.93
N GLN A 31 -28.52 -13.42 17.82
CA GLN A 31 -27.99 -12.90 16.56
C GLN A 31 -26.59 -13.48 16.29
N HIS A 32 -26.27 -13.72 15.01
CA HIS A 32 -25.08 -14.49 14.59
C HIS A 32 -24.21 -13.77 13.54
N ASN A 33 -24.18 -12.44 13.51
CA ASN A 33 -23.41 -11.62 12.54
C ASN A 33 -23.83 -11.85 11.08
N GLU A 34 -25.11 -12.00 10.82
CA GLU A 34 -25.62 -12.36 9.49
C GLU A 34 -25.12 -11.40 8.39
N HIS A 35 -25.11 -10.09 8.66
CA HIS A 35 -24.54 -9.10 7.73
C HIS A 35 -23.06 -9.30 7.42
N GLU A 36 -22.25 -9.60 8.45
CA GLU A 36 -20.83 -9.91 8.27
C GLU A 36 -20.68 -11.11 7.34
N MET A 37 -21.40 -12.19 7.64
CA MET A 37 -21.25 -13.47 6.94
C MET A 37 -21.77 -13.41 5.50
N VAL A 38 -22.90 -12.75 5.26
CA VAL A 38 -23.41 -12.49 3.89
C VAL A 38 -22.39 -11.68 3.10
N THR A 39 -21.82 -10.63 3.69
CA THR A 39 -20.83 -9.77 3.04
C THR A 39 -19.53 -10.52 2.74
N ARG A 40 -19.07 -11.37 3.66
CA ARG A 40 -17.90 -12.24 3.45
C ARG A 40 -18.15 -13.28 2.36
N LEU A 41 -19.30 -13.95 2.36
CA LEU A 41 -19.69 -14.87 1.28
C LEU A 41 -19.78 -14.20 -0.09
N ALA A 42 -20.21 -12.93 -0.11
CA ALA A 42 -20.30 -12.16 -1.34
C ALA A 42 -18.91 -11.80 -1.90
N PHE A 43 -17.95 -11.45 -1.03
CA PHE A 43 -16.76 -10.70 -1.44
C PHE A 43 -15.42 -11.25 -1.01
N GLN A 44 -15.31 -12.29 -0.17
CA GLN A 44 -14.01 -12.78 0.28
C GLN A 44 -13.18 -13.34 -0.88
N CYS A 45 -11.92 -12.90 -0.96
CA CYS A 45 -10.98 -13.53 -1.90
C CYS A 45 -10.69 -14.98 -1.50
N PRO A 46 -10.55 -15.90 -2.47
CA PRO A 46 -10.10 -17.25 -2.18
C PRO A 46 -8.77 -17.25 -1.42
N SER A 47 -8.58 -18.23 -0.53
CA SER A 47 -7.39 -18.30 0.32
C SER A 47 -6.09 -18.22 -0.50
N GLY A 48 -5.19 -17.32 -0.11
CA GLY A 48 -3.90 -17.09 -0.77
C GLY A 48 -3.97 -16.34 -2.10
N GLN A 49 -5.16 -15.91 -2.55
CA GLN A 49 -5.32 -15.14 -3.78
C GLN A 49 -5.46 -13.64 -3.46
N ARG A 50 -4.75 -12.83 -4.25
CA ARG A 50 -4.89 -11.37 -4.24
C ARG A 50 -6.12 -10.95 -5.02
N SER A 51 -6.68 -9.79 -4.67
CA SER A 51 -7.87 -9.29 -5.36
C SER A 51 -7.58 -8.85 -6.80
N ASP A 52 -8.37 -9.30 -7.76
CA ASP A 52 -8.40 -8.80 -9.14
C ASP A 52 -9.39 -7.63 -9.33
N GLY A 53 -9.91 -7.07 -8.23
CA GLY A 53 -10.99 -6.09 -8.26
C GLY A 53 -12.40 -6.68 -8.21
N ILE A 54 -12.57 -8.00 -8.07
CA ILE A 54 -13.88 -8.64 -7.84
C ILE A 54 -14.11 -8.93 -6.35
N CYS A 55 -13.11 -9.46 -5.66
CA CYS A 55 -13.17 -9.80 -4.24
C CYS A 55 -12.41 -8.76 -3.39
N PHE A 56 -12.53 -8.82 -2.06
CA PHE A 56 -11.81 -7.97 -1.11
C PHE A 56 -10.79 -8.82 -0.35
N GLU A 57 -9.59 -8.28 -0.20
CA GLU A 57 -8.55 -8.86 0.66
C GLU A 57 -8.95 -8.75 2.14
N PRO A 58 -8.38 -9.59 3.03
CA PRO A 58 -8.90 -9.77 4.39
C PRO A 58 -9.09 -8.46 5.17
N ARG A 59 -8.08 -7.56 5.22
CA ARG A 59 -8.19 -6.35 6.04
C ARG A 59 -9.17 -5.34 5.46
N SER A 60 -9.23 -5.24 4.14
CA SER A 60 -10.19 -4.38 3.43
C SER A 60 -11.61 -4.91 3.58
N LEU A 61 -11.78 -6.23 3.54
CA LEU A 61 -13.05 -6.90 3.82
C LEU A 61 -13.48 -6.72 5.28
N ASP A 62 -12.56 -6.79 6.24
CA ASP A 62 -12.88 -6.53 7.66
C ASP A 62 -13.45 -5.12 7.86
N GLN A 63 -13.02 -4.14 7.06
CA GLN A 63 -13.60 -2.80 7.12
C GLN A 63 -15.02 -2.77 6.55
N LEU A 64 -15.30 -3.54 5.50
CA LEU A 64 -16.63 -3.56 4.88
C LEU A 64 -17.62 -4.43 5.67
N ALA A 65 -17.26 -5.69 5.92
CA ALA A 65 -18.08 -6.71 6.53
C ALA A 65 -18.08 -6.65 8.06
N GLY A 66 -17.01 -6.13 8.66
CA GLY A 66 -16.75 -6.33 10.07
C GLY A 66 -16.03 -7.64 10.35
N TYR A 67 -15.72 -7.87 11.62
CA TYR A 67 -15.15 -9.12 12.11
C TYR A 67 -15.55 -9.32 13.56
N HIS A 68 -15.81 -10.56 13.94
CA HIS A 68 -15.89 -10.95 15.35
C HIS A 68 -14.54 -11.46 15.84
N ARG A 69 -14.26 -11.28 17.13
CA ARG A 69 -13.10 -11.90 17.79
C ARG A 69 -13.52 -13.24 18.36
N ASP A 70 -12.73 -14.26 18.08
CA ASP A 70 -12.80 -15.53 18.80
C ASP A 70 -11.64 -15.65 19.79
N VAL A 71 -11.87 -16.42 20.86
CA VAL A 71 -10.83 -16.88 21.78
C VAL A 71 -10.91 -18.39 21.82
N MET A 72 -9.88 -19.06 21.32
CA MET A 72 -9.81 -20.53 21.20
C MET A 72 -10.98 -21.10 20.37
N GLY A 73 -11.40 -20.41 19.31
CA GLY A 73 -12.53 -20.82 18.47
C GLY A 73 -13.91 -20.61 19.09
N LEU A 74 -14.00 -19.96 20.25
CA LEU A 74 -15.27 -19.51 20.83
C LEU A 74 -15.47 -18.03 20.51
N PRO A 75 -16.57 -17.64 19.84
CA PRO A 75 -16.85 -16.23 19.60
C PRO A 75 -16.99 -15.49 20.94
N LEU A 76 -16.23 -14.40 21.09
CA LEU A 76 -16.43 -13.47 22.19
C LEU A 76 -17.61 -12.57 21.83
N THR A 77 -18.74 -12.79 22.51
CA THR A 77 -19.93 -11.95 22.38
C THR A 77 -19.58 -10.46 22.44
N GLY A 78 -20.05 -9.69 21.44
CA GLY A 78 -19.86 -8.24 21.37
C GLY A 78 -18.40 -7.78 21.20
N ALA A 79 -17.44 -8.69 21.03
CA ALA A 79 -16.05 -8.35 20.74
C ALA A 79 -15.79 -8.46 19.23
N GLY A 80 -15.26 -7.40 18.65
CA GLY A 80 -15.10 -7.30 17.22
C GLY A 80 -15.38 -5.89 16.73
N PHE A 81 -15.69 -5.81 15.45
CA PHE A 81 -16.03 -4.59 14.74
C PHE A 81 -17.16 -4.89 13.75
N ASN A 82 -18.22 -4.10 13.75
CA ASN A 82 -19.41 -4.35 12.93
C ASN A 82 -19.21 -4.05 11.43
N GLY A 83 -18.05 -3.47 11.07
CA GLY A 83 -17.80 -3.05 9.69
C GLY A 83 -18.70 -1.90 9.26
N ALA A 84 -18.57 -1.54 7.98
CA ALA A 84 -19.44 -0.55 7.35
C ALA A 84 -20.87 -1.09 7.17
N VAL A 85 -21.01 -2.40 6.94
CA VAL A 85 -22.33 -3.03 6.76
C VAL A 85 -23.15 -3.06 8.03
N GLY A 86 -22.55 -3.20 9.22
CA GLY A 86 -23.26 -3.13 10.49
C GLY A 86 -23.38 -1.71 11.07
N ALA A 87 -22.91 -0.69 10.35
CA ALA A 87 -22.93 0.69 10.82
C ALA A 87 -24.36 1.26 11.05
N PRO A 88 -25.41 0.88 10.29
CA PRO A 88 -26.78 1.32 10.56
C PRO A 88 -27.35 0.83 11.89
N ASP A 89 -26.94 -0.37 12.35
CA ASP A 89 -27.39 -0.98 13.61
C ASP A 89 -26.61 -0.52 14.85
N THR A 90 -25.48 0.15 14.64
CA THR A 90 -24.57 0.47 15.75
C THR A 90 -25.14 1.61 16.61
N LEU A 91 -25.19 1.38 17.92
CA LEU A 91 -25.64 2.34 18.93
C LEU A 91 -24.59 3.46 19.15
N ASP A 92 -24.48 4.41 18.21
CA ASP A 92 -23.71 5.65 18.42
C ASP A 92 -24.11 6.80 17.45
N PRO A 93 -24.93 7.80 17.88
CA PRO A 93 -25.68 7.88 19.13
C PRO A 93 -27.06 7.18 19.08
N VAL A 94 -27.59 6.91 17.87
CA VAL A 94 -28.88 6.21 17.64
C VAL A 94 -28.75 5.41 16.32
N PRO A 95 -29.29 4.18 16.24
CA PRO A 95 -29.39 3.43 14.99
C PRO A 95 -30.15 4.20 13.92
N GLU A 96 -29.90 3.87 12.65
CA GLU A 96 -30.66 4.46 11.55
C GLU A 96 -32.14 4.04 11.58
N GLY A 97 -32.99 4.81 10.90
CA GLY A 97 -34.43 4.57 10.92
C GLY A 97 -34.86 3.39 10.04
N PRO A 98 -36.18 3.08 10.01
CA PRO A 98 -36.76 2.02 9.18
C PRO A 98 -36.35 2.05 7.71
N GLU A 99 -36.01 3.23 7.17
CA GLU A 99 -35.52 3.40 5.80
C GLU A 99 -34.19 2.69 5.52
N ALA A 100 -33.35 2.46 6.53
CA ALA A 100 -32.08 1.74 6.37
C ALA A 100 -32.29 0.22 6.36
N HIS A 101 -33.39 -0.26 6.97
CA HIS A 101 -33.74 -1.68 7.14
C HIS A 101 -34.84 -2.17 6.19
N CYS A 102 -35.33 -1.29 5.30
CA CYS A 102 -36.45 -1.58 4.40
C CYS A 102 -37.75 -2.00 5.12
N ASP A 103 -37.94 -1.50 6.34
CA ASP A 103 -39.12 -1.74 7.13
C ASP A 103 -40.30 -0.84 6.74
N ASP A 104 -41.46 -1.09 7.35
CA ASP A 104 -42.72 -0.35 7.22
C ASP A 104 -43.38 -0.37 5.83
N ALA A 105 -42.86 -1.13 4.86
CA ALA A 105 -43.51 -1.38 3.57
C ALA A 105 -44.44 -2.62 3.60
N ASP A 106 -45.06 -2.90 4.75
CA ASP A 106 -45.97 -4.04 4.93
C ASP A 106 -47.31 -3.86 4.19
N PHE A 107 -47.79 -4.93 3.56
CA PHE A 107 -49.08 -4.95 2.89
C PHE A 107 -49.61 -6.38 2.79
N VAL A 108 -50.87 -6.56 3.15
CA VAL A 108 -51.58 -7.82 2.91
C VAL A 108 -52.93 -7.50 2.28
N ASP A 109 -53.23 -8.16 1.16
CA ASP A 109 -54.49 -8.00 0.43
C ASP A 109 -55.63 -8.74 1.13
N ILE A 110 -56.00 -8.26 2.31
CA ILE A 110 -57.14 -8.72 3.10
C ILE A 110 -58.03 -7.54 3.49
N PRO A 111 -59.36 -7.74 3.57
CA PRO A 111 -60.28 -6.68 3.99
C PRO A 111 -59.91 -6.12 5.38
N GLY A 112 -59.73 -4.80 5.45
CA GLY A 112 -59.46 -4.10 6.70
C GLY A 112 -57.99 -4.11 7.16
N TYR A 113 -57.05 -4.51 6.30
CA TYR A 113 -55.63 -4.37 6.62
C TYR A 113 -55.25 -2.89 6.85
N PRO A 114 -54.48 -2.55 7.91
CA PRO A 114 -54.29 -1.14 8.31
C PRO A 114 -53.53 -0.25 7.32
N GLN A 115 -52.63 -0.82 6.50
CA GLN A 115 -51.82 -0.07 5.54
C GLN A 115 -52.26 -0.35 4.10
N SER A 116 -52.41 0.69 3.27
CA SER A 116 -52.77 0.52 1.86
C SER A 116 -51.57 0.11 1.00
N ARG A 117 -51.82 -0.45 -0.19
CA ARG A 117 -50.76 -0.80 -1.15
C ARG A 117 -49.93 0.42 -1.52
N GLU A 118 -50.59 1.55 -1.76
CA GLU A 118 -49.94 2.81 -2.14
C GLU A 118 -49.02 3.33 -1.05
N GLN A 119 -49.44 3.24 0.22
CA GLN A 119 -48.63 3.69 1.35
C GLN A 119 -47.41 2.78 1.56
N ALA A 120 -47.60 1.47 1.43
CA ALA A 120 -46.49 0.53 1.48
C ALA A 120 -45.50 0.71 0.31
N THR A 121 -45.98 1.02 -0.90
CA THR A 121 -45.12 1.39 -2.04
C THR A 121 -44.34 2.68 -1.78
N ALA A 122 -44.97 3.68 -1.15
CA ALA A 122 -44.29 4.92 -0.76
C ALA A 122 -43.19 4.66 0.29
N ASN A 123 -43.41 3.79 1.26
CA ASN A 123 -42.39 3.43 2.25
C ASN A 123 -41.24 2.62 1.62
N LEU A 124 -41.54 1.69 0.71
CA LEU A 124 -40.52 0.98 -0.06
C LEU A 124 -39.64 1.95 -0.88
N GLN A 125 -40.25 2.98 -1.49
CA GLN A 125 -39.53 4.02 -2.20
C GLN A 125 -38.53 4.75 -1.29
N VAL A 126 -38.93 5.07 -0.05
CA VAL A 126 -38.05 5.72 0.93
C VAL A 126 -36.81 4.87 1.22
N CYS A 127 -36.98 3.55 1.41
CA CYS A 127 -35.84 2.65 1.60
C CYS A 127 -34.91 2.64 0.36
N VAL A 128 -35.49 2.47 -0.84
CA VAL A 128 -34.70 2.44 -2.09
C VAL A 128 -33.95 3.74 -2.32
N ASP A 129 -34.57 4.89 -2.04
CA ASP A 129 -33.91 6.19 -2.15
C ASP A 129 -32.79 6.37 -1.11
N HIS A 130 -32.97 5.83 0.11
CA HIS A 130 -31.94 5.80 1.13
C HIS A 130 -30.71 5.02 0.64
N MET A 131 -30.89 3.78 0.18
CA MET A 131 -29.80 2.94 -0.32
C MET A 131 -29.11 3.58 -1.53
N ARG A 132 -29.86 4.16 -2.47
CA ARG A 132 -29.29 4.90 -3.62
C ARG A 132 -28.48 6.12 -3.17
N ALA A 133 -28.91 6.82 -2.12
CA ALA A 133 -28.15 7.94 -1.57
C ALA A 133 -26.82 7.48 -0.95
N ARG A 134 -26.82 6.38 -0.18
CA ARG A 134 -25.61 5.76 0.39
C ARG A 134 -24.66 5.23 -0.68
N PHE A 135 -25.19 4.59 -1.72
CA PHE A 135 -24.41 4.17 -2.88
C PHE A 135 -23.76 5.36 -3.60
N ARG A 136 -24.47 6.47 -3.78
CA ARG A 136 -23.89 7.70 -4.34
C ARG A 136 -22.80 8.28 -3.44
N GLN A 137 -22.98 8.28 -2.11
CA GLN A 137 -21.94 8.66 -1.17
C GLN A 137 -20.65 7.86 -1.39
N ALA A 138 -20.77 6.54 -1.59
CA ALA A 138 -19.62 5.69 -1.92
C ALA A 138 -18.92 6.16 -3.20
N SER A 139 -19.68 6.30 -4.29
CA SER A 139 -19.12 6.70 -5.59
C SER A 139 -18.42 8.07 -5.54
N VAL A 140 -18.99 9.04 -4.81
CA VAL A 140 -18.43 10.39 -4.69
C VAL A 140 -17.17 10.40 -3.83
N SER A 141 -17.18 9.67 -2.72
CA SER A 141 -16.05 9.62 -1.79
C SER A 141 -14.81 8.97 -2.41
N ALA A 142 -15.01 8.07 -3.37
CA ALA A 142 -13.93 7.38 -4.07
C ALA A 142 -13.01 8.32 -4.87
N GLU A 143 -13.49 9.51 -5.26
CA GLU A 143 -12.66 10.54 -5.90
C GLU A 143 -11.41 10.85 -5.08
N GLY A 144 -11.55 10.90 -3.75
CA GLY A 144 -10.44 11.21 -2.85
C GLY A 144 -9.38 10.11 -2.74
N LEU A 145 -9.59 8.92 -3.31
CA LEU A 145 -8.61 7.82 -3.30
C LEU A 145 -7.43 8.10 -4.24
N VAL A 146 -7.66 8.93 -5.26
CA VAL A 146 -6.64 9.28 -6.24
C VAL A 146 -6.44 10.79 -6.31
N ASP A 147 -5.25 11.22 -6.75
CA ASP A 147 -4.97 12.64 -7.01
C ASP A 147 -5.30 13.03 -8.46
N GLU A 148 -5.09 14.29 -8.80
CA GLU A 148 -5.32 14.84 -10.15
C GLU A 148 -4.48 14.18 -11.24
N ARG A 149 -3.41 13.45 -10.86
CA ARG A 149 -2.56 12.65 -11.76
C ARG A 149 -2.93 11.17 -11.74
N ASN A 150 -4.11 10.85 -11.20
CA ASN A 150 -4.62 9.49 -11.02
C ASN A 150 -3.72 8.61 -10.14
N ARG A 151 -2.91 9.14 -9.22
CA ARG A 151 -2.07 8.34 -8.32
C ARG A 151 -2.82 8.06 -7.02
N ILE A 152 -2.61 6.90 -6.40
CA ILE A 152 -3.19 6.61 -5.09
C ILE A 152 -2.67 7.65 -4.08
N ARG A 153 -3.58 8.26 -3.32
CA ARG A 153 -3.23 9.30 -2.34
C ARG A 153 -2.82 8.70 -1.01
N LEU A 154 -1.58 8.97 -0.61
CA LEU A 154 -1.08 8.67 0.73
C LEU A 154 -1.93 9.34 1.82
N GLY A 155 -2.09 8.67 2.95
CA GLY A 155 -2.92 9.07 4.10
C GLY A 155 -4.42 8.84 3.92
N THR A 156 -4.88 8.42 2.74
CA THR A 156 -6.32 8.28 2.42
C THR A 156 -6.80 6.84 2.27
N VAL A 157 -5.88 5.87 2.18
CA VAL A 157 -6.16 4.48 1.76
C VAL A 157 -5.59 3.41 2.69
N GLU A 158 -4.67 3.78 3.58
CA GLU A 158 -3.92 2.89 4.43
C GLU A 158 -4.80 2.29 5.52
N LEU A 159 -4.59 1.03 5.89
CA LEU A 159 -5.30 0.36 6.99
C LEU A 159 -4.35 -0.12 8.10
N ILE A 160 -3.07 0.28 8.03
CA ILE A 160 -1.98 -0.19 8.90
C ILE A 160 -1.16 1.00 9.45
N ASN A 161 -1.31 1.25 10.75
CA ASN A 161 -0.37 1.86 11.71
C ASN A 161 0.10 3.34 11.53
N ALA A 162 0.80 3.80 12.58
CA ALA A 162 1.19 5.14 13.04
C ALA A 162 0.07 6.19 13.14
N PHE A 163 -0.75 6.33 12.08
CA PHE A 163 -1.86 7.29 12.03
C PHE A 163 -3.16 6.70 11.45
N GLY A 164 -3.13 5.48 10.89
CA GLY A 164 -4.29 4.84 10.25
C GLY A 164 -4.64 3.47 10.85
N GLY A 165 -5.66 3.42 11.71
CA GLY A 165 -6.24 2.17 12.23
C GLY A 165 -7.41 1.66 11.38
N ASP A 166 -8.20 0.75 11.96
CA ASP A 166 -9.52 0.38 11.41
C ASP A 166 -10.36 1.65 11.15
N CYS A 167 -11.17 1.60 10.10
CA CYS A 167 -12.16 2.63 9.82
C CYS A 167 -13.12 2.79 10.99
N ARG A 168 -13.60 4.01 11.22
CA ARG A 168 -14.60 4.30 12.25
C ARG A 168 -15.87 4.76 11.57
N PHE A 169 -16.90 3.93 11.63
CA PHE A 169 -18.21 4.20 11.03
C PHE A 169 -19.17 4.66 12.13
N ALA A 170 -19.08 5.93 12.51
CA ALA A 170 -19.95 6.55 13.51
C ALA A 170 -20.40 7.94 13.06
N PHE A 171 -21.63 8.32 13.43
CA PHE A 171 -22.28 9.62 13.20
C PHE A 171 -22.79 9.95 11.77
N PRO A 172 -23.98 9.45 11.37
CA PRO A 172 -24.64 9.87 10.13
C PRO A 172 -24.84 11.41 10.01
N SER A 173 -25.03 12.11 11.14
CA SER A 173 -25.33 13.55 11.18
C SER A 173 -24.12 14.49 11.31
N LEU A 174 -22.92 13.97 11.65
CA LEU A 174 -21.69 14.77 11.78
C LEU A 174 -20.66 14.45 10.69
N GLN A 175 -20.89 13.41 9.90
CA GLN A 175 -20.04 13.05 8.76
C GLN A 175 -20.30 13.95 7.56
N ILE A 176 -19.78 15.17 7.64
CA ILE A 176 -19.33 15.87 6.44
C ILE A 176 -18.00 15.20 6.06
N ASN A 177 -17.84 14.77 4.80
CA ASN A 177 -16.69 14.07 4.20
C ASN A 177 -15.27 14.68 4.44
N VAL A 178 -15.13 15.66 5.34
CA VAL A 178 -13.93 16.50 5.51
C VAL A 178 -12.87 15.84 6.39
N LEU A 179 -13.26 14.95 7.32
CA LEU A 179 -12.33 14.37 8.30
C LEU A 179 -12.08 12.86 8.13
N ALA A 180 -12.94 12.17 7.37
CA ALA A 180 -12.82 10.74 7.16
C ALA A 180 -11.93 10.45 5.93
N ARG A 181 -11.11 9.40 6.04
CA ARG A 181 -10.28 8.95 4.92
C ARG A 181 -11.16 8.48 3.76
N PRO A 182 -10.91 8.92 2.52
CA PRO A 182 -11.65 8.52 1.33
C PRO A 182 -11.95 7.01 1.21
N LYS A 183 -11.00 6.11 1.54
CA LYS A 183 -11.28 4.66 1.57
C LYS A 183 -12.37 4.31 2.57
N CYS A 184 -12.27 4.81 3.81
CA CYS A 184 -13.30 4.57 4.82
C CYS A 184 -14.66 5.17 4.43
N SER A 185 -14.71 6.41 3.96
CA SER A 185 -15.97 7.04 3.53
C SER A 185 -16.64 6.31 2.37
N THR A 186 -15.83 5.78 1.45
CA THR A 186 -16.33 4.97 0.33
C THR A 186 -16.90 3.64 0.82
N LEU A 187 -16.16 2.93 1.68
CA LEU A 187 -16.61 1.67 2.27
C LEU A 187 -17.84 1.87 3.15
N GLU A 188 -17.95 3.00 3.87
CA GLU A 188 -19.12 3.35 4.68
C GLU A 188 -20.37 3.53 3.83
N GLY A 189 -20.31 4.37 2.80
CA GLY A 189 -21.44 4.57 1.89
C GLY A 189 -21.87 3.26 1.23
N PHE A 190 -20.90 2.41 0.86
CA PHE A 190 -21.19 1.13 0.24
C PHE A 190 -21.78 0.13 1.24
N GLY A 191 -21.19 -0.01 2.43
CA GLY A 191 -21.66 -0.89 3.49
C GLY A 191 -23.06 -0.53 3.98
N ARG A 192 -23.36 0.76 4.19
CA ARG A 192 -24.72 1.22 4.56
C ARG A 192 -25.75 0.94 3.46
N ALA A 193 -25.36 0.98 2.18
CA ALA A 193 -26.24 0.56 1.10
C ALA A 193 -26.45 -0.96 1.07
N LEU A 194 -25.38 -1.74 1.31
CA LEU A 194 -25.47 -3.20 1.40
C LEU A 194 -26.34 -3.66 2.56
N HIS A 195 -26.28 -2.97 3.69
CA HIS A 195 -27.10 -3.24 4.86
C HIS A 195 -28.59 -3.31 4.47
N GLY A 196 -29.14 -2.24 3.89
CA GLY A 196 -30.54 -2.22 3.45
C GLY A 196 -30.85 -3.22 2.33
N VAL A 197 -29.88 -3.52 1.45
CA VAL A 197 -30.03 -4.57 0.43
C VAL A 197 -30.19 -5.95 1.09
N GLN A 198 -29.41 -6.23 2.12
CA GLN A 198 -29.45 -7.50 2.85
C GLN A 198 -30.74 -7.58 3.68
N ASP A 199 -31.08 -6.51 4.40
CA ASP A 199 -32.29 -6.42 5.21
C ASP A 199 -33.58 -6.53 4.40
N PHE A 200 -33.60 -6.03 3.17
CA PHE A 200 -34.75 -6.26 2.29
C PHE A 200 -35.08 -7.75 2.15
N TYR A 201 -34.09 -8.65 2.05
CA TYR A 201 -34.35 -10.08 1.88
C TYR A 201 -34.69 -10.79 3.20
N SER A 202 -34.15 -10.34 4.35
CA SER A 202 -34.57 -10.87 5.66
C SER A 202 -35.94 -10.36 6.07
N HIS A 203 -36.25 -9.09 5.87
CA HIS A 203 -37.46 -8.46 6.39
C HIS A 203 -38.61 -8.42 5.38
N SER A 204 -38.48 -9.08 4.23
CA SER A 204 -39.56 -9.20 3.24
C SER A 204 -39.96 -10.63 2.93
N ASN A 205 -41.09 -10.79 2.24
CA ASN A 205 -41.55 -12.08 1.73
C ASN A 205 -40.98 -12.44 0.36
N TRP A 206 -39.97 -11.70 -0.16
CA TRP A 206 -39.47 -11.84 -1.52
C TRP A 206 -39.04 -13.27 -1.84
N ALA A 207 -38.14 -13.82 -1.02
CA ALA A 207 -37.57 -15.15 -1.21
C ALA A 207 -38.37 -16.26 -0.50
N ASP A 208 -39.47 -15.90 0.16
CA ASP A 208 -40.18 -16.79 1.06
C ASP A 208 -41.13 -17.73 0.34
N TRP A 209 -41.23 -18.95 0.84
CA TRP A 209 -42.35 -19.84 0.63
C TRP A 209 -43.51 -19.52 1.57
N THR A 210 -44.73 -19.77 1.10
CA THR A 210 -45.95 -19.60 1.89
C THR A 210 -46.15 -20.80 2.82
N ASP A 211 -46.42 -20.56 4.11
CA ASP A 211 -46.96 -21.58 5.03
C ASP A 211 -48.42 -21.85 4.67
N ASN A 212 -48.63 -22.85 3.80
CA ASN A 212 -49.94 -23.26 3.33
C ASN A 212 -50.78 -23.96 4.42
N SER A 213 -50.24 -24.21 5.62
CA SER A 213 -50.99 -24.79 6.74
C SER A 213 -51.84 -23.75 7.48
N LYS A 214 -51.59 -22.46 7.26
CA LYS A 214 -52.30 -21.34 7.89
C LYS A 214 -52.95 -20.45 6.83
N PRO A 215 -54.09 -19.82 7.13
CA PRO A 215 -54.67 -18.81 6.24
C PRO A 215 -53.73 -17.61 6.10
N ILE A 216 -53.86 -16.88 4.99
CA ILE A 216 -53.17 -15.60 4.81
C ILE A 216 -53.70 -14.58 5.80
N SER A 217 -52.79 -13.95 6.56
CA SER A 217 -53.11 -12.96 7.60
C SER A 217 -51.90 -12.06 7.88
N SER A 218 -52.03 -11.10 8.79
CA SER A 218 -50.90 -10.31 9.29
C SER A 218 -49.85 -11.13 10.04
N SER A 219 -50.21 -12.31 10.56
CA SER A 219 -49.27 -13.24 11.22
C SER A 219 -48.76 -14.36 10.31
N ASN A 220 -49.29 -14.44 9.09
CA ASN A 220 -48.86 -15.38 8.05
C ASN A 220 -49.03 -14.73 6.67
N PRO A 221 -48.19 -13.73 6.32
CA PRO A 221 -48.23 -13.15 4.98
C PRO A 221 -47.84 -14.18 3.91
N PRO A 222 -48.33 -14.02 2.66
CA PRO A 222 -47.96 -14.90 1.57
C PRO A 222 -46.44 -14.79 1.31
N GLY A 223 -45.80 -15.87 0.89
CA GLY A 223 -44.45 -15.85 0.32
C GLY A 223 -44.50 -15.64 -1.19
N LEU A 224 -43.53 -14.92 -1.77
CA LEU A 224 -43.45 -14.69 -3.22
C LEU A 224 -42.65 -15.77 -3.97
N ALA A 225 -41.80 -16.53 -3.27
CA ALA A 225 -40.93 -17.56 -3.82
C ALA A 225 -40.10 -17.09 -5.05
N MET A 226 -39.68 -15.81 -5.05
CA MET A 226 -38.83 -15.26 -6.08
C MET A 226 -37.39 -15.79 -5.90
N ASN A 227 -36.76 -16.15 -7.00
CA ASN A 227 -35.39 -16.68 -7.01
C ASN A 227 -34.36 -15.70 -7.60
N SER A 228 -34.80 -14.57 -8.14
CA SER A 228 -33.96 -13.50 -8.65
C SER A 228 -33.81 -12.39 -7.62
N THR A 229 -32.87 -11.48 -7.84
CA THR A 229 -32.79 -10.23 -7.08
C THR A 229 -33.95 -9.30 -7.42
N ALA A 230 -34.32 -8.41 -6.49
CA ALA A 230 -35.39 -7.45 -6.69
C ALA A 230 -34.93 -6.33 -7.65
N PRO A 231 -35.59 -6.15 -8.82
CA PRO A 231 -35.11 -5.24 -9.87
C PRO A 231 -35.17 -3.76 -9.45
N PHE A 232 -36.00 -3.42 -8.47
CA PHE A 232 -36.09 -2.06 -7.93
C PHE A 232 -34.93 -1.70 -6.97
N LEU A 233 -34.11 -2.67 -6.57
CA LEU A 233 -32.87 -2.46 -5.82
C LEU A 233 -31.68 -2.09 -6.73
N ASP A 234 -31.91 -1.72 -7.99
CA ASP A 234 -30.89 -1.06 -8.80
C ASP A 234 -30.48 0.26 -8.14
N LEU A 235 -29.26 0.27 -7.57
CA LEU A 235 -28.70 1.38 -6.83
C LEU A 235 -28.19 2.52 -7.75
N ARG A 236 -28.05 2.26 -9.06
CA ARG A 236 -27.69 3.27 -10.07
C ARG A 236 -28.89 3.98 -10.65
N ALA A 237 -30.07 3.35 -10.57
CA ALA A 237 -31.30 3.96 -11.05
C ALA A 237 -31.63 5.27 -10.33
N SER A 238 -32.44 6.09 -10.99
CA SER A 238 -32.90 7.38 -10.48
C SER A 238 -34.41 7.50 -10.62
N GLY A 239 -35.03 8.25 -9.71
CA GLY A 239 -36.48 8.46 -9.69
C GLY A 239 -37.27 7.31 -9.06
N PRO A 240 -38.60 7.35 -9.19
CA PRO A 240 -39.49 6.40 -8.54
C PRO A 240 -39.33 4.98 -9.10
N ILE A 241 -39.56 3.99 -8.24
CA ILE A 241 -39.70 2.58 -8.60
C ILE A 241 -40.85 2.45 -9.60
N THR A 242 -40.63 1.71 -10.69
CA THR A 242 -41.70 1.52 -11.66
C THR A 242 -42.73 0.54 -11.07
N PRO A 243 -44.05 0.83 -11.15
CA PRO A 243 -45.05 0.01 -10.47
C PRO A 243 -45.06 -1.48 -10.88
N ASP A 244 -44.62 -1.78 -12.11
CA ASP A 244 -44.49 -3.15 -12.63
C ASP A 244 -43.33 -3.95 -12.02
N GLN A 245 -42.36 -3.27 -11.38
CA GLN A 245 -41.28 -3.92 -10.63
C GLN A 245 -41.72 -4.41 -9.25
N ILE A 246 -42.83 -3.91 -8.71
CA ILE A 246 -43.31 -4.23 -7.36
C ILE A 246 -44.39 -5.31 -7.47
N PRO A 247 -44.12 -6.56 -7.03
CA PRO A 247 -45.15 -7.57 -6.96
C PRO A 247 -46.28 -7.11 -6.04
N HIS A 248 -47.54 -7.28 -6.47
CA HIS A 248 -48.72 -6.82 -5.71
C HIS A 248 -48.70 -7.29 -4.24
N ASN A 249 -48.31 -8.55 -4.03
CA ASN A 249 -48.25 -9.19 -2.72
C ASN A 249 -46.91 -8.99 -1.97
N LEU A 250 -46.01 -8.13 -2.44
CA LEU A 250 -44.77 -7.82 -1.71
C LEU A 250 -45.11 -7.19 -0.35
N THR A 251 -44.53 -7.70 0.72
CA THR A 251 -44.64 -7.11 2.05
C THR A 251 -43.28 -7.13 2.73
N THR A 252 -42.97 -6.05 3.45
CA THR A 252 -41.92 -6.06 4.47
C THR A 252 -42.54 -6.08 5.86
N GLY A 253 -41.74 -5.96 6.93
CA GLY A 253 -42.21 -5.92 8.30
C GLY A 253 -42.38 -4.49 8.83
N CYS A 254 -43.43 -4.25 9.61
CA CYS A 254 -43.56 -3.02 10.40
C CYS A 254 -42.70 -3.12 11.66
N PHE A 255 -41.87 -2.11 11.93
CA PHE A 255 -40.97 -2.10 13.08
C PHE A 255 -41.42 -1.11 14.18
N THR A 256 -41.41 -1.57 15.42
CA THR A 256 -41.64 -0.76 16.61
C THR A 256 -41.04 -1.47 17.82
N ILE A 257 -40.69 -0.71 18.87
CA ILE A 257 -40.23 -1.31 20.14
C ILE A 257 -41.40 -1.33 21.14
N PRO A 258 -41.71 -2.48 21.78
CA PRO A 258 -41.10 -3.79 21.58
C PRO A 258 -41.56 -4.45 20.27
N ASP A 259 -40.62 -5.08 19.57
CA ASP A 259 -40.90 -5.82 18.33
C ASP A 259 -41.49 -7.18 18.67
N THR A 260 -42.76 -7.38 18.30
CA THR A 260 -43.59 -8.47 18.81
C THR A 260 -44.61 -8.93 17.77
N THR A 261 -45.08 -10.17 17.91
CA THR A 261 -46.23 -10.69 17.17
C THR A 261 -47.31 -11.15 18.17
N PRO A 262 -48.52 -10.55 18.18
CA PRO A 262 -49.01 -9.46 17.33
C PRO A 262 -48.32 -8.12 17.64
N GLY A 263 -48.24 -7.24 16.64
CA GLY A 263 -47.55 -5.95 16.77
C GLY A 263 -48.14 -5.01 17.80
N SER A 264 -47.29 -4.11 18.28
CA SER A 264 -47.62 -3.07 19.26
C SER A 264 -47.70 -1.68 18.59
N GLY A 265 -48.20 -0.66 19.30
CA GLY A 265 -48.18 0.74 18.81
C GLY A 265 -48.73 0.92 17.39
N ASN A 266 -47.92 1.53 16.52
CA ASN A 266 -48.27 1.79 15.12
C ASN A 266 -48.20 0.53 14.21
N CYS A 267 -47.69 -0.59 14.74
CA CYS A 267 -47.67 -1.89 14.09
C CYS A 267 -48.84 -2.80 14.50
N ALA A 268 -49.75 -2.32 15.36
CA ALA A 268 -50.90 -3.11 15.78
C ALA A 268 -51.77 -3.51 14.57
N GLY A 269 -51.96 -4.83 14.40
CA GLY A 269 -52.73 -5.41 13.29
C GLY A 269 -52.00 -5.49 11.94
N ARG A 270 -50.73 -5.08 11.87
CA ARG A 270 -49.86 -5.15 10.69
C ARG A 270 -48.96 -6.40 10.74
N VAL A 271 -48.38 -6.77 9.60
CA VAL A 271 -47.25 -7.70 9.52
C VAL A 271 -46.08 -7.00 10.20
N THR A 272 -45.54 -7.60 11.25
CA THR A 272 -44.41 -7.03 11.99
C THR A 272 -43.08 -7.54 11.46
N HIS A 273 -42.03 -6.77 11.71
CA HIS A 273 -40.64 -7.19 11.53
C HIS A 273 -40.42 -8.59 12.15
N HIS A 274 -40.71 -8.77 13.45
CA HIS A 274 -40.65 -10.06 14.14
C HIS A 274 -41.43 -11.21 13.47
N THR A 275 -42.48 -10.91 12.68
CA THR A 275 -43.26 -11.95 11.99
C THR A 275 -42.54 -12.50 10.75
N ILE A 276 -41.82 -11.64 10.04
CA ILE A 276 -41.27 -11.93 8.71
C ILE A 276 -39.76 -12.13 8.70
N ASN A 277 -39.07 -11.70 9.77
CA ASN A 277 -37.62 -11.68 9.84
C ASN A 277 -36.96 -13.07 9.82
N LYS A 278 -35.66 -13.04 9.52
CA LYS A 278 -34.80 -14.21 9.23
C LYS A 278 -33.41 -14.02 9.88
N ASP A 279 -33.36 -13.31 11.01
CA ASP A 279 -32.15 -12.63 11.51
C ASP A 279 -31.37 -13.38 12.58
N HIS A 280 -31.70 -14.66 12.77
CA HIS A 280 -31.16 -15.46 13.87
C HIS A 280 -30.58 -16.78 13.38
N GLY A 281 -29.99 -16.81 12.19
CA GLY A 281 -29.53 -18.04 11.56
C GLY A 281 -28.02 -18.10 11.42
N VAL A 282 -27.44 -19.29 11.56
CA VAL A 282 -25.98 -19.48 11.40
C VAL A 282 -25.62 -19.62 9.93
N ILE A 283 -24.71 -18.78 9.45
CA ILE A 283 -24.16 -18.80 8.08
C ILE A 283 -22.68 -19.17 8.14
N ASN A 284 -22.26 -20.18 7.39
CA ASN A 284 -20.85 -20.56 7.26
C ASN A 284 -20.25 -20.02 5.96
N LEU A 285 -18.93 -19.76 5.95
CA LEU A 285 -18.21 -19.22 4.77
C LEU A 285 -18.08 -20.20 3.60
N ASP A 286 -18.43 -21.47 3.79
CA ASP A 286 -18.55 -22.47 2.72
C ASP A 286 -19.96 -22.50 2.09
N ALA A 287 -20.80 -21.50 2.41
CA ALA A 287 -22.19 -21.38 2.02
C ALA A 287 -23.10 -22.52 2.54
N THR A 288 -22.67 -23.20 3.61
CA THR A 288 -23.56 -24.07 4.40
C THR A 288 -24.25 -23.28 5.50
N PHE A 289 -25.34 -23.83 6.03
CA PHE A 289 -26.18 -23.19 7.03
C PHE A 289 -26.28 -24.07 8.28
N GLY A 290 -26.26 -23.43 9.45
CA GLY A 290 -26.45 -24.09 10.75
C GLY A 290 -27.89 -24.01 11.24
N GLU A 291 -28.08 -23.98 12.56
CA GLU A 291 -29.42 -23.84 13.15
C GLU A 291 -30.01 -22.45 12.85
N VAL A 292 -31.34 -22.46 12.64
CA VAL A 292 -32.16 -21.26 12.59
C VAL A 292 -32.71 -21.01 13.99
N GLY A 293 -32.41 -19.86 14.55
CA GLY A 293 -32.80 -19.43 15.88
C GLY A 293 -34.31 -19.28 16.04
N VAL A 294 -34.78 -19.56 17.25
CA VAL A 294 -36.22 -19.58 17.61
C VAL A 294 -36.93 -18.22 17.45
N PHE A 295 -36.16 -17.14 17.34
CA PHE A 295 -36.65 -15.77 17.16
C PHE A 295 -36.88 -15.38 15.70
N SER A 296 -36.42 -16.18 14.73
CA SER A 296 -36.79 -16.03 13.31
C SER A 296 -38.09 -16.78 13.01
N LEU A 297 -39.24 -16.25 13.42
CA LEU A 297 -40.53 -16.97 13.33
C LEU A 297 -40.82 -17.50 11.92
N ARG A 298 -40.45 -16.73 10.89
CA ARG A 298 -40.68 -17.10 9.50
C ARG A 298 -39.84 -18.30 9.07
N ALA A 299 -38.58 -18.33 9.48
CA ALA A 299 -37.65 -19.41 9.15
C ALA A 299 -37.79 -20.62 10.09
N ALA A 300 -38.26 -20.43 11.33
CA ALA A 300 -38.56 -21.53 12.24
C ALA A 300 -39.68 -22.44 11.71
N VAL A 301 -40.59 -21.91 10.89
CA VAL A 301 -41.66 -22.70 10.26
C VAL A 301 -41.19 -23.36 8.96
N ILE A 302 -40.45 -22.62 8.12
CA ILE A 302 -39.87 -23.12 6.86
C ILE A 302 -38.40 -22.67 6.81
N PRO A 303 -37.44 -23.52 7.22
CA PRO A 303 -36.03 -23.16 7.29
C PRO A 303 -35.45 -22.67 5.96
N GLU A 304 -35.96 -23.18 4.83
CA GLU A 304 -35.56 -22.77 3.49
C GLU A 304 -35.77 -21.27 3.23
N ASN A 305 -36.68 -20.60 3.94
CA ASN A 305 -36.87 -19.15 3.80
C ASN A 305 -35.61 -18.37 4.20
N PHE A 306 -34.91 -18.81 5.25
CA PHE A 306 -33.62 -18.22 5.66
C PHE A 306 -32.56 -18.44 4.57
N HIS A 307 -32.41 -19.68 4.09
CA HIS A 307 -31.43 -20.01 3.05
C HIS A 307 -31.67 -19.20 1.77
N ASN A 308 -32.92 -19.12 1.31
CA ASN A 308 -33.26 -18.38 0.10
C ASN A 308 -33.00 -16.88 0.26
N ALA A 309 -33.31 -16.30 1.43
CA ALA A 309 -33.01 -14.90 1.73
C ALA A 309 -31.51 -14.61 1.72
N VAL A 310 -30.70 -15.44 2.39
CA VAL A 310 -29.23 -15.30 2.40
C VAL A 310 -28.67 -15.38 0.99
N MET A 311 -29.08 -16.37 0.19
CA MET A 311 -28.57 -16.53 -1.18
C MET A 311 -28.95 -15.34 -2.08
N ALA A 312 -30.18 -14.81 -1.94
CA ALA A 312 -30.60 -13.63 -2.66
C ALA A 312 -29.83 -12.38 -2.22
N ALA A 313 -29.56 -12.22 -0.92
CA ALA A 313 -28.76 -11.13 -0.36
C ALA A 313 -27.30 -11.17 -0.81
N VAL A 314 -26.68 -12.36 -0.86
CA VAL A 314 -25.32 -12.55 -1.40
C VAL A 314 -25.28 -12.14 -2.88
N GLN A 315 -26.24 -12.60 -3.68
CA GLN A 315 -26.30 -12.28 -5.10
C GLN A 315 -26.53 -10.77 -5.34
N ALA A 316 -27.46 -10.15 -4.61
CA ALA A 316 -27.73 -8.72 -4.70
C ALA A 316 -26.53 -7.88 -4.25
N SER A 317 -25.79 -8.32 -3.23
CA SER A 317 -24.55 -7.66 -2.80
C SER A 317 -23.49 -7.68 -3.92
N ARG A 318 -23.31 -8.82 -4.62
CA ARG A 318 -22.41 -8.93 -5.77
C ARG A 318 -22.81 -8.01 -6.94
N GLU A 319 -24.11 -7.90 -7.19
CA GLU A 319 -24.67 -6.98 -8.20
C GLU A 319 -24.44 -5.51 -7.81
N ALA A 320 -24.59 -5.16 -6.53
CA ALA A 320 -24.29 -3.82 -6.00
C ALA A 320 -22.80 -3.48 -6.14
N TRP A 321 -21.88 -4.42 -5.85
CA TRP A 321 -20.45 -4.19 -6.06
C TRP A 321 -20.11 -4.02 -7.53
N THR A 322 -20.68 -4.85 -8.41
CA THR A 322 -20.52 -4.69 -9.86
C THR A 322 -20.99 -3.32 -10.32
N SER A 323 -22.15 -2.88 -9.83
CA SER A 323 -22.70 -1.55 -10.10
C SER A 323 -21.78 -0.43 -9.62
N LEU A 324 -21.17 -0.54 -8.44
CA LEU A 324 -20.24 0.47 -7.92
C LEU A 324 -19.00 0.57 -8.80
N ARG A 325 -18.40 -0.57 -9.18
CA ARG A 325 -17.24 -0.60 -10.09
C ARG A 325 -17.54 0.06 -11.43
N ASP A 326 -18.70 -0.23 -12.00
CA ASP A 326 -19.13 0.37 -13.27
C ASP A 326 -19.40 1.87 -13.13
N GLU A 327 -19.98 2.30 -12.00
CA GLU A 327 -20.20 3.71 -11.71
C GLU A 327 -18.88 4.48 -11.55
N LEU A 328 -17.88 3.91 -10.86
CA LEU A 328 -16.56 4.53 -10.72
C LEU A 328 -15.86 4.70 -12.08
N ARG A 329 -15.91 3.69 -12.94
CA ARG A 329 -15.35 3.75 -14.30
C ARG A 329 -16.11 4.74 -15.18
N TYR A 330 -17.44 4.78 -15.07
CA TYR A 330 -18.28 5.71 -15.81
C TYR A 330 -17.99 7.16 -15.42
N ARG A 331 -17.87 7.43 -14.11
CA ARG A 331 -17.73 8.78 -13.57
C ARG A 331 -16.32 9.35 -13.67
N TYR A 332 -15.30 8.54 -13.39
CA TYR A 332 -13.91 9.00 -13.29
C TYR A 332 -13.02 8.51 -14.45
N GLY A 333 -13.59 7.79 -15.41
CA GLY A 333 -12.85 7.16 -16.50
C GLY A 333 -12.22 5.83 -16.09
N LYS A 334 -11.78 5.05 -17.09
CA LYS A 334 -11.31 3.67 -16.87
C LYS A 334 -10.07 3.60 -15.97
N THR A 335 -9.09 4.49 -16.18
CA THR A 335 -7.82 4.43 -15.43
C THR A 335 -8.01 4.81 -13.96
N ALA A 336 -8.59 5.97 -13.68
CA ALA A 336 -8.86 6.41 -12.32
C ALA A 336 -9.81 5.45 -11.61
N GLY A 337 -10.91 5.07 -12.28
CA GLY A 337 -11.89 4.13 -11.73
C GLY A 337 -11.28 2.78 -11.37
N ASN A 338 -10.40 2.20 -12.22
CA ASN A 338 -9.73 0.94 -11.89
C ASN A 338 -8.77 1.07 -10.70
N LEU A 339 -8.11 2.22 -10.54
CA LEU A 339 -7.26 2.48 -9.38
C LEU A 339 -8.06 2.65 -8.08
N MET A 340 -9.19 3.35 -8.14
CA MET A 340 -10.14 3.46 -7.03
C MET A 340 -10.63 2.06 -6.62
N ILE A 341 -11.03 1.24 -7.59
CA ILE A 341 -11.46 -0.15 -7.35
C ILE A 341 -10.34 -0.94 -6.68
N CYS A 342 -9.12 -0.90 -7.22
CA CYS A 342 -7.97 -1.56 -6.62
C CYS A 342 -7.74 -1.10 -5.17
N ALA A 343 -7.80 0.21 -4.91
CA ALA A 343 -7.56 0.75 -3.58
C ALA A 343 -8.61 0.34 -2.55
N LEU A 344 -9.86 0.13 -2.97
CA LEU A 344 -10.93 -0.34 -2.09
C LEU A 344 -10.74 -1.80 -1.67
N VAL A 345 -10.24 -2.65 -2.57
CA VAL A 345 -10.17 -4.10 -2.36
C VAL A 345 -8.83 -4.60 -1.82
N ARG A 346 -7.74 -3.85 -1.99
CA ARG A 346 -6.38 -4.23 -1.56
C ARG A 346 -6.06 -3.75 -0.15
N ASP A 347 -5.32 -4.56 0.60
CA ASP A 347 -4.92 -4.25 1.98
C ASP A 347 -3.82 -3.19 2.06
N ASP A 348 -2.89 -3.17 1.08
CA ASP A 348 -1.86 -2.13 0.92
C ASP A 348 -1.94 -1.49 -0.49
N PRO A 349 -2.94 -0.62 -0.74
CA PRO A 349 -3.11 0.00 -2.06
C PRO A 349 -1.92 0.80 -2.56
N ILE A 350 -1.13 1.40 -1.65
CA ILE A 350 0.03 2.23 -1.99
C ILE A 350 1.10 1.38 -2.68
N LYS A 351 1.35 0.17 -2.19
CA LYS A 351 2.31 -0.75 -2.80
C LYS A 351 1.71 -1.51 -3.97
N GLU A 352 0.43 -1.86 -3.89
CA GLU A 352 -0.15 -2.89 -4.76
C GLU A 352 -0.96 -2.36 -5.94
N CYS A 353 -1.48 -1.14 -5.86
CA CYS A 353 -2.27 -0.51 -6.91
C CYS A 353 -1.42 0.41 -7.78
N ARG A 354 -0.20 -0.01 -8.09
CA ARG A 354 0.71 0.69 -9.00
C ARG A 354 0.45 0.24 -10.43
N THR A 355 0.45 1.18 -11.35
CA THR A 355 0.28 0.96 -12.80
C THR A 355 1.56 1.41 -13.50
N ARG A 356 2.64 0.63 -13.46
CA ARG A 356 3.89 1.03 -14.11
C ARG A 356 3.95 0.53 -15.54
N THR A 357 4.67 1.24 -16.40
CA THR A 357 5.14 0.74 -17.68
C THR A 357 6.65 0.72 -17.63
N VAL A 358 7.25 -0.45 -17.79
CA VAL A 358 8.69 -0.64 -17.60
C VAL A 358 9.28 -1.26 -18.86
N ALA A 359 10.13 -0.53 -19.57
CA ALA A 359 10.94 -1.11 -20.64
C ALA A 359 12.30 -1.52 -20.07
N ILE A 360 12.67 -2.79 -20.24
CA ILE A 360 13.98 -3.32 -19.83
C ILE A 360 14.81 -3.51 -21.09
N ALA A 361 15.83 -2.66 -21.27
CA ALA A 361 16.75 -2.71 -22.40
C ALA A 361 18.04 -3.44 -22.00
N ILE A 362 18.33 -4.56 -22.67
CA ILE A 362 19.47 -5.45 -22.41
C ILE A 362 20.46 -5.35 -23.56
N ASP A 363 21.70 -5.02 -23.25
CA ASP A 363 22.79 -4.97 -24.23
C ASP A 363 23.15 -6.39 -24.72
N LYS A 364 23.21 -6.55 -26.04
CA LYS A 364 23.60 -7.77 -26.74
C LYS A 364 24.71 -7.49 -27.76
N SER A 365 25.52 -6.46 -27.50
CA SER A 365 26.69 -6.12 -28.30
C SER A 365 27.82 -7.13 -28.11
N GLN A 366 28.79 -7.10 -29.03
CA GLN A 366 30.03 -7.86 -28.85
C GLN A 366 30.80 -7.42 -27.60
N LEU A 367 30.66 -6.16 -27.16
CA LEU A 367 31.35 -5.64 -25.98
C LEU A 367 30.88 -6.32 -24.69
N SER A 368 29.56 -6.55 -24.52
CA SER A 368 29.04 -7.31 -23.37
C SER A 368 29.57 -8.75 -23.32
N VAL A 369 29.84 -9.36 -24.48
CA VAL A 369 30.46 -10.69 -24.55
C VAL A 369 31.93 -10.60 -24.14
N ASP A 370 32.65 -9.64 -24.69
CA ASP A 370 34.08 -9.46 -24.46
C ASP A 370 34.36 -9.16 -22.97
N HIS A 371 33.43 -8.47 -22.30
CA HIS A 371 33.48 -8.19 -20.87
C HIS A 371 32.89 -9.29 -19.97
N GLY A 372 32.24 -10.31 -20.55
CA GLY A 372 31.63 -11.42 -19.79
C GLY A 372 30.46 -10.99 -18.90
N THR A 373 29.75 -9.94 -19.27
CA THR A 373 28.71 -9.27 -18.46
C THR A 373 27.29 -9.64 -18.87
N MET A 374 27.11 -10.24 -20.06
CA MET A 374 25.80 -10.58 -20.63
C MET A 374 24.92 -11.42 -19.68
N GLU A 375 25.51 -12.36 -18.94
CA GLU A 375 24.79 -13.16 -17.94
C GLU A 375 24.25 -12.30 -16.80
N LEU A 376 25.01 -11.30 -16.36
CA LEU A 376 24.60 -10.38 -15.30
C LEU A 376 23.52 -9.39 -15.79
N GLU A 377 23.65 -8.85 -17.01
CA GLU A 377 22.62 -8.00 -17.63
C GLU A 377 21.27 -8.74 -17.68
N GLN A 378 21.28 -10.01 -18.09
CA GLN A 378 20.08 -10.84 -18.12
C GLN A 378 19.56 -11.21 -16.73
N ALA A 379 20.45 -11.47 -15.76
CA ALA A 379 20.05 -11.73 -14.38
C ALA A 379 19.37 -10.52 -13.73
N LEU A 380 19.89 -9.31 -13.96
CA LEU A 380 19.30 -8.05 -13.52
C LEU A 380 17.91 -7.83 -14.13
N ALA A 381 17.76 -8.09 -15.42
CA ALA A 381 16.47 -7.99 -16.11
C ALA A 381 15.42 -8.97 -15.55
N LYS A 382 15.82 -10.22 -15.31
CA LYS A 382 14.95 -11.25 -14.72
C LYS A 382 14.58 -10.92 -13.27
N GLU A 383 15.53 -10.44 -12.46
CA GLU A 383 15.26 -10.01 -11.08
C GLU A 383 14.28 -8.84 -11.06
N LEU A 384 14.50 -7.79 -11.87
CA LEU A 384 13.58 -6.66 -11.98
C LEU A 384 12.16 -7.12 -12.32
N ASN A 385 12.02 -7.93 -13.37
CA ASN A 385 10.73 -8.45 -13.79
C ASN A 385 10.03 -9.25 -12.68
N SER A 386 10.79 -10.00 -11.87
CA SER A 386 10.24 -10.75 -10.74
C SER A 386 9.68 -9.87 -9.62
N ARG A 387 10.16 -8.61 -9.51
CA ARG A 387 9.70 -7.60 -8.53
C ARG A 387 8.51 -6.79 -9.03
N LEU A 388 8.21 -6.83 -10.32
CA LEU A 388 7.01 -6.20 -10.87
C LEU A 388 5.77 -6.99 -10.45
N THR A 389 4.68 -6.28 -10.18
CA THR A 389 3.49 -6.88 -9.58
C THR A 389 2.72 -7.71 -10.63
N ARG A 390 2.71 -9.04 -10.46
CA ARG A 390 2.03 -10.02 -11.35
C ARG A 390 0.51 -9.82 -11.46
N HIS A 391 -0.08 -9.13 -10.48
CA HIS A 391 -1.52 -8.83 -10.40
C HIS A 391 -1.78 -7.34 -10.14
N GLY A 392 -0.75 -6.51 -10.22
CA GLY A 392 -0.94 -5.07 -10.34
C GLY A 392 -1.06 -4.71 -11.81
N LEU A 393 -1.34 -3.45 -12.08
CA LEU A 393 -1.52 -2.96 -13.44
C LEU A 393 -0.16 -2.67 -14.12
N ASP A 394 0.93 -3.26 -13.62
CA ASP A 394 2.26 -3.14 -14.20
C ASP A 394 2.31 -3.83 -15.57
N LYS A 395 3.04 -3.18 -16.48
CA LYS A 395 3.38 -3.71 -17.78
C LYS A 395 4.88 -3.64 -17.98
N VAL A 396 5.41 -4.67 -18.62
CA VAL A 396 6.82 -4.78 -18.93
C VAL A 396 7.02 -5.05 -20.41
N GLU A 397 8.04 -4.45 -20.98
CA GLU A 397 8.59 -4.74 -22.29
C GLU A 397 10.05 -5.15 -22.11
N VAL A 398 10.49 -6.15 -22.89
CA VAL A 398 11.91 -6.56 -22.92
C VAL A 398 12.47 -6.26 -24.29
N ILE A 399 13.48 -5.39 -24.31
CA ILE A 399 14.19 -4.95 -25.50
C ILE A 399 15.60 -5.51 -25.44
N GLU A 400 16.07 -6.10 -26.53
CA GLU A 400 17.48 -6.36 -26.74
C GLU A 400 18.05 -5.33 -27.70
N PHE A 401 19.26 -4.85 -27.44
CA PHE A 401 19.88 -3.88 -28.32
C PHE A 401 21.36 -4.13 -28.53
N SER A 402 21.79 -3.85 -29.76
CA SER A 402 23.18 -3.68 -30.12
C SER A 402 23.26 -2.55 -31.14
N GLU A 403 23.56 -2.83 -32.42
CA GLU A 403 23.58 -1.80 -33.46
C GLU A 403 22.15 -1.35 -33.83
N SER A 404 21.20 -2.26 -33.64
CA SER A 404 19.75 -2.04 -33.68
C SER A 404 19.12 -2.48 -32.37
N ALA A 405 17.93 -1.94 -32.05
CA ALA A 405 17.10 -2.40 -30.95
C ALA A 405 15.94 -3.26 -31.47
N GLN A 406 15.58 -4.30 -30.73
CA GLN A 406 14.47 -5.21 -31.05
C GLN A 406 13.66 -5.53 -29.79
N VAL A 407 12.33 -5.56 -29.95
CA VAL A 407 11.42 -6.00 -28.90
C VAL A 407 11.37 -7.52 -28.88
N ILE A 408 11.79 -8.13 -27.77
CA ILE A 408 11.72 -9.58 -27.54
C ILE A 408 10.39 -9.96 -26.90
N TYR A 409 9.93 -9.11 -25.99
CA TYR A 409 8.63 -9.23 -25.36
C TYR A 409 7.92 -7.88 -25.41
N PRO A 410 6.81 -7.75 -26.16
CA PRO A 410 6.08 -6.51 -26.24
C PRO A 410 5.43 -6.17 -24.91
N MET A 411 5.14 -4.88 -24.70
CA MET A 411 4.56 -4.35 -23.46
C MET A 411 3.36 -5.19 -22.99
N GLY A 412 3.57 -5.98 -21.94
CA GLY A 412 2.68 -7.05 -21.52
C GLY A 412 2.80 -7.32 -20.01
N TYR A 413 2.21 -8.42 -19.52
CA TYR A 413 2.28 -8.75 -18.10
C TYR A 413 3.64 -9.38 -17.72
N PRO A 414 4.21 -9.06 -16.55
CA PRO A 414 5.51 -9.57 -16.11
C PRO A 414 5.65 -11.10 -16.10
N GLU A 415 4.60 -11.83 -15.71
CA GLU A 415 4.62 -13.30 -15.63
C GLU A 415 4.72 -14.01 -16.98
N SER A 416 4.38 -13.31 -18.07
CA SER A 416 4.47 -13.82 -19.44
C SER A 416 5.70 -13.32 -20.17
N ALA A 417 6.52 -12.47 -19.53
CA ALA A 417 7.74 -11.95 -20.12
C ALA A 417 8.73 -13.06 -20.42
N VAL A 418 9.30 -13.04 -21.62
CA VAL A 418 10.31 -13.99 -22.08
C VAL A 418 11.64 -13.26 -22.26
N PHE A 419 12.72 -13.91 -21.86
CA PHE A 419 14.08 -13.44 -22.05
C PHE A 419 14.79 -14.41 -23.00
N ASP A 420 15.40 -13.91 -24.07
CA ASP A 420 16.12 -14.77 -25.01
C ASP A 420 17.53 -15.06 -24.48
N ASP A 421 17.74 -16.30 -24.04
CA ASP A 421 19.05 -16.81 -23.62
C ASP A 421 19.91 -17.22 -24.84
N ASN A 422 19.33 -17.28 -26.06
CA ASN A 422 19.99 -17.77 -27.27
C ASN A 422 20.28 -16.68 -28.32
N SER A 423 19.88 -15.44 -28.07
CA SER A 423 20.13 -14.32 -28.98
C SER A 423 21.64 -14.17 -29.20
N LYS A 424 22.05 -14.19 -30.48
CA LYS A 424 23.46 -14.11 -30.82
C LYS A 424 23.93 -12.67 -30.63
N PRO A 425 24.98 -12.43 -29.84
CA PRO A 425 25.56 -11.10 -29.72
C PRO A 425 26.07 -10.64 -31.07
N SER A 426 25.87 -9.37 -31.38
CA SER A 426 26.26 -8.81 -32.67
C SER A 426 26.47 -7.32 -32.60
N GLY A 427 27.34 -6.79 -33.46
CA GLY A 427 27.51 -5.35 -33.62
C GLY A 427 27.99 -4.62 -32.37
N ARG A 428 27.88 -3.30 -32.44
CA ARG A 428 28.26 -2.35 -31.39
C ARG A 428 27.03 -1.84 -30.66
N THR A 429 27.18 -1.31 -29.46
CA THR A 429 26.10 -0.72 -28.67
C THR A 429 25.55 0.57 -29.29
N ASN A 430 24.22 0.66 -29.44
CA ASN A 430 23.49 1.88 -29.84
C ASN A 430 22.34 2.17 -28.88
N LEU A 431 22.69 2.81 -27.76
CA LEU A 431 21.77 3.18 -26.68
C LEU A 431 20.66 4.13 -27.15
N GLY A 432 20.95 4.99 -28.13
CA GLY A 432 19.99 5.96 -28.65
C GLY A 432 18.77 5.29 -29.29
N HIS A 433 18.98 4.26 -30.12
CA HIS A 433 17.86 3.50 -30.70
C HIS A 433 17.09 2.68 -29.66
N ALA A 434 17.78 2.13 -28.66
CA ALA A 434 17.12 1.39 -27.58
C ALA A 434 16.16 2.30 -26.79
N LEU A 435 16.61 3.50 -26.44
CA LEU A 435 15.79 4.51 -25.78
C LEU A 435 14.65 4.99 -26.67
N GLU A 436 14.91 5.28 -27.95
CA GLU A 436 13.88 5.72 -28.88
C GLU A 436 12.73 4.70 -28.97
N LEU A 437 13.06 3.41 -29.13
CA LEU A 437 12.09 2.33 -29.16
C LEU A 437 11.31 2.22 -27.84
N ALA A 438 12.02 2.15 -26.71
CA ALA A 438 11.42 2.06 -25.38
C ALA A 438 10.47 3.22 -25.07
N ILE A 439 10.86 4.46 -25.40
CA ILE A 439 10.03 5.66 -25.21
C ILE A 439 8.76 5.58 -26.08
N ASN A 440 8.93 5.23 -27.36
CA ASN A 440 7.80 5.14 -28.29
C ASN A 440 6.77 4.10 -27.86
N ASP A 441 7.21 2.89 -27.49
CA ASP A 441 6.31 1.80 -27.09
C ASP A 441 5.64 2.08 -25.74
N THR A 442 6.37 2.72 -24.81
CA THR A 442 5.80 3.18 -23.53
C THR A 442 4.69 4.21 -23.74
N ILE A 443 4.94 5.24 -24.55
CA ILE A 443 3.94 6.27 -24.89
C ILE A 443 2.74 5.64 -25.61
N ALA A 444 2.99 4.76 -26.59
CA ALA A 444 1.93 4.12 -27.38
C ALA A 444 1.04 3.21 -26.53
N THR A 445 1.57 2.56 -25.50
CA THR A 445 0.81 1.64 -24.66
C THR A 445 -0.16 2.37 -23.72
N GLN A 446 0.22 3.53 -23.20
CA GLN A 446 -0.60 4.29 -22.25
C GLN A 446 -0.62 5.79 -22.57
N PRO A 447 -1.11 6.22 -23.75
CA PRO A 447 -0.95 7.59 -24.24
C PRO A 447 -1.54 8.67 -23.33
N GLU A 448 -2.49 8.29 -22.45
CA GLU A 448 -3.14 9.20 -21.51
C GLU A 448 -2.53 9.17 -20.11
N THR A 449 -1.67 8.20 -19.79
CA THR A 449 -1.21 7.94 -18.41
C THR A 449 0.26 7.57 -18.26
N TYR A 450 1.05 7.54 -19.34
CA TYR A 450 2.48 7.18 -19.25
C TYR A 450 3.28 8.17 -18.39
N THR A 451 2.90 9.46 -18.39
CA THR A 451 3.57 10.50 -17.61
C THR A 451 3.57 10.11 -16.13
N ASP A 452 4.75 10.16 -15.52
CA ASP A 452 5.05 9.76 -14.16
C ASP A 452 5.01 8.24 -13.86
N ARG A 453 4.53 7.39 -14.77
CA ARG A 453 4.32 5.94 -14.56
C ARG A 453 5.29 5.06 -15.33
N ALA A 454 6.06 5.70 -16.19
CA ALA A 454 6.97 5.07 -17.12
C ALA A 454 8.40 5.02 -16.57
N ALA A 455 9.05 3.89 -16.78
CA ALA A 455 10.45 3.67 -16.45
C ALA A 455 11.14 2.93 -17.59
N ILE A 456 12.39 3.28 -17.86
CA ILE A 456 13.28 2.55 -18.75
C ILE A 456 14.49 2.13 -17.95
N VAL A 457 14.79 0.83 -17.91
CA VAL A 457 15.99 0.29 -17.26
C VAL A 457 16.94 -0.20 -18.33
N ILE A 458 18.08 0.45 -18.45
CA ILE A 458 19.13 0.13 -19.41
C ILE A 458 20.24 -0.62 -18.69
N LEU A 459 20.56 -1.81 -19.20
CA LEU A 459 21.62 -2.68 -18.69
C LEU A 459 22.65 -2.85 -19.81
N THR A 460 23.84 -2.29 -19.62
CA THR A 460 24.87 -2.23 -20.66
C THR A 460 26.27 -2.30 -20.10
N SER A 461 27.19 -2.80 -20.91
CA SER A 461 28.62 -2.82 -20.61
C SER A 461 29.37 -1.59 -21.13
N GLY A 462 28.64 -0.65 -21.73
CA GLY A 462 29.16 0.56 -22.33
C GLY A 462 29.00 0.61 -23.85
N ALA A 463 29.55 1.65 -24.45
CA ALA A 463 29.62 1.87 -25.88
C ALA A 463 31.06 1.70 -26.37
N GLN A 464 31.23 0.96 -27.46
CA GLN A 464 32.51 0.89 -28.16
C GLN A 464 32.77 2.22 -28.88
N LYS A 465 33.97 2.77 -28.71
CA LYS A 465 34.40 3.97 -29.46
C LYS A 465 34.37 3.67 -30.97
N PRO A 466 33.57 4.38 -31.78
CA PRO A 466 33.55 4.15 -33.21
C PRO A 466 34.84 4.66 -33.87
N ASP A 467 35.25 4.00 -34.95
CA ASP A 467 36.43 4.39 -35.73
C ASP A 467 36.27 5.80 -36.35
N ASN A 468 35.02 6.23 -36.59
CA ASN A 468 34.67 7.52 -37.15
C ASN A 468 34.20 8.51 -36.06
N PRO A 469 34.92 9.62 -35.80
CA PRO A 469 34.50 10.63 -34.82
C PRO A 469 33.14 11.26 -35.08
N ASN A 470 32.74 11.43 -36.35
CA ASN A 470 31.43 12.01 -36.70
C ASN A 470 30.28 11.08 -36.31
N GLU A 471 30.55 9.78 -36.35
CA GLU A 471 29.60 8.76 -35.94
C GLU A 471 29.44 8.73 -34.43
N MET A 472 30.55 8.88 -33.68
CA MET A 472 30.51 9.06 -32.23
C MET A 472 29.62 10.24 -31.84
N HIS A 473 29.80 11.38 -32.51
CA HIS A 473 28.98 12.57 -32.27
C HIS A 473 27.51 12.33 -32.56
N SER A 474 27.19 11.62 -33.66
CA SER A 474 25.81 11.32 -34.04
C SER A 474 25.10 10.39 -33.04
N LEU A 475 25.79 9.35 -32.57
CA LEU A 475 25.26 8.41 -31.56
C LEU A 475 25.07 9.11 -30.20
N ALA A 476 26.06 9.90 -29.79
CA ALA A 476 25.99 10.73 -28.59
C ALA A 476 24.83 11.74 -28.63
N GLN A 477 24.63 12.39 -29.77
CA GLN A 477 23.53 13.34 -29.96
C GLN A 477 22.16 12.65 -29.94
N LEU A 478 22.02 11.49 -30.58
CA LEU A 478 20.77 10.72 -30.53
C LEU A 478 20.44 10.31 -29.08
N LEU A 479 21.42 9.77 -28.36
CA LEU A 479 21.27 9.40 -26.96
C LEU A 479 20.81 10.59 -26.10
N LEU A 480 21.48 11.73 -26.21
CA LEU A 480 21.11 12.95 -25.49
C LEU A 480 19.72 13.46 -25.88
N THR A 481 19.35 13.34 -27.16
CA THR A 481 18.02 13.72 -27.64
C THR A 481 16.94 12.87 -26.99
N GLN A 482 17.14 11.54 -26.91
CA GLN A 482 16.14 10.65 -26.31
C GLN A 482 16.09 10.74 -24.78
N THR A 483 17.21 10.98 -24.08
CA THR A 483 17.18 11.22 -22.63
C THR A 483 16.45 12.51 -22.28
N ASN A 484 16.68 13.59 -23.03
CA ASN A 484 15.95 14.85 -22.88
C ASN A 484 14.45 14.67 -23.17
N ARG A 485 14.11 13.91 -24.21
CA ARG A 485 12.72 13.54 -24.51
C ARG A 485 12.09 12.77 -23.34
N ALA A 486 12.76 11.76 -22.81
CA ALA A 486 12.25 11.00 -21.66
C ALA A 486 11.97 11.91 -20.44
N SER A 487 12.87 12.86 -20.14
CA SER A 487 12.66 13.86 -19.09
C SER A 487 11.40 14.71 -19.34
N GLN A 488 11.22 15.23 -20.56
CA GLN A 488 10.05 16.02 -20.95
C GLN A 488 8.73 15.23 -20.88
N GLU A 489 8.80 13.94 -21.16
CA GLU A 489 7.65 13.01 -21.16
C GLU A 489 7.37 12.42 -19.77
N GLY A 490 8.18 12.74 -18.75
CA GLY A 490 8.03 12.21 -17.39
C GLY A 490 8.38 10.72 -17.27
N ILE A 491 9.26 10.21 -18.14
CA ILE A 491 9.75 8.82 -18.16
C ILE A 491 11.08 8.77 -17.41
N ARG A 492 11.17 7.97 -16.33
CA ARG A 492 12.42 7.77 -15.59
C ARG A 492 13.37 6.85 -16.35
N ILE A 493 14.66 7.18 -16.40
CA ILE A 493 15.70 6.31 -16.96
C ILE A 493 16.61 5.84 -15.83
N HIS A 494 16.66 4.53 -15.60
CA HIS A 494 17.67 3.90 -14.77
C HIS A 494 18.73 3.25 -15.66
N TYR A 495 19.99 3.60 -15.45
CA TYR A 495 21.12 3.20 -16.25
C TYR A 495 22.13 2.46 -15.40
N ALA A 496 22.35 1.19 -15.73
CA ALA A 496 23.35 0.35 -15.12
C ALA A 496 24.49 0.10 -16.12
N CYS A 497 25.64 0.71 -15.85
CA CYS A 497 26.88 0.36 -16.51
C CYS A 497 27.51 -0.84 -15.78
N ILE A 498 27.69 -1.95 -16.46
CA ILE A 498 28.34 -3.14 -15.92
C ILE A 498 29.76 -3.17 -16.44
N ASN A 499 30.72 -2.80 -15.59
CA ASN A 499 32.12 -2.80 -15.98
C ASN A 499 32.93 -3.66 -15.01
N SER A 500 33.86 -4.45 -15.54
CA SER A 500 34.90 -5.07 -14.72
C SER A 500 35.83 -3.97 -14.20
N PRO A 501 36.37 -4.06 -12.97
CA PRO A 501 37.26 -3.02 -12.46
C PRO A 501 38.45 -2.85 -13.40
N PRO A 502 38.62 -1.67 -14.02
CA PRO A 502 39.74 -1.46 -14.91
C PRO A 502 41.03 -1.39 -14.08
N SER A 503 42.12 -1.90 -14.66
CA SER A 503 43.44 -1.71 -14.09
C SER A 503 43.73 -0.20 -13.99
N PRO A 504 44.34 0.31 -12.91
CA PRO A 504 44.59 1.74 -12.70
C PRO A 504 45.46 2.42 -13.79
N ALA A 505 45.96 1.67 -14.78
CA ALA A 505 46.77 2.15 -15.90
C ALA A 505 46.04 2.23 -17.27
N SER A 506 44.84 1.66 -17.41
CA SER A 506 44.04 1.74 -18.65
C SER A 506 42.99 2.83 -18.52
N GLN A 507 42.89 3.75 -19.50
CA GLN A 507 41.91 4.85 -19.51
C GLN A 507 40.49 4.32 -19.22
N PRO A 508 39.97 4.47 -17.98
CA PRO A 508 38.94 3.55 -17.49
C PRO A 508 37.49 3.99 -17.71
N TRP A 509 37.24 5.06 -18.45
CA TRP A 509 35.92 5.72 -18.44
C TRP A 509 35.28 5.87 -19.82
N GLN A 510 35.98 5.63 -20.94
CA GLN A 510 35.43 5.87 -22.28
C GLN A 510 34.30 4.91 -22.68
N GLU A 511 34.18 3.75 -22.04
CA GLU A 511 33.21 2.74 -22.45
C GLU A 511 31.82 3.03 -21.85
N CYS A 512 31.71 3.35 -20.56
CA CYS A 512 30.43 3.76 -19.96
C CYS A 512 30.17 5.27 -19.97
N ASN A 513 31.08 6.04 -20.55
CA ASN A 513 30.91 7.45 -20.86
C ASN A 513 30.89 7.58 -22.39
N PRO A 514 29.73 7.65 -23.07
CA PRO A 514 29.65 7.62 -24.54
C PRO A 514 30.21 8.86 -25.25
N GLY A 515 31.15 9.59 -24.61
CA GLY A 515 31.79 10.77 -25.17
C GLY A 515 30.91 12.02 -25.17
N SER A 516 29.67 11.94 -24.67
CA SER A 516 28.77 13.09 -24.49
C SER A 516 28.91 13.67 -23.09
N GLN A 517 29.49 14.87 -23.00
CA GLN A 517 29.19 15.79 -21.90
C GLN A 517 27.66 15.87 -21.77
N GLY A 518 27.12 15.54 -20.59
CA GLY A 518 25.69 15.69 -20.30
C GLY A 518 24.85 14.42 -20.19
N LEU A 519 25.36 13.21 -20.50
CA LEU A 519 24.54 12.00 -20.35
C LEU A 519 24.09 11.76 -18.90
N ILE A 520 25.05 11.72 -17.96
CA ILE A 520 24.76 11.49 -16.53
C ILE A 520 23.77 12.55 -16.00
N PRO A 521 24.02 13.87 -16.16
CA PRO A 521 23.02 14.89 -15.82
C PRO A 521 21.65 14.62 -16.45
N SER A 522 21.58 14.29 -17.74
CA SER A 522 20.31 14.10 -18.44
C SER A 522 19.53 12.90 -17.91
N ILE A 523 20.21 11.80 -17.58
CA ILE A 523 19.59 10.63 -16.94
C ILE A 523 19.09 11.01 -15.54
N LEU A 524 19.91 11.68 -14.73
CA LEU A 524 19.53 12.08 -13.37
C LEU A 524 18.36 13.09 -13.36
N LYS A 525 18.28 13.98 -14.36
CA LYS A 525 17.16 14.90 -14.59
C LYS A 525 15.85 14.22 -14.97
N THR A 526 15.88 12.96 -15.43
CA THR A 526 14.64 12.16 -15.55
C THR A 526 14.07 11.76 -14.18
N GLY A 527 14.83 11.93 -13.09
CA GLY A 527 14.51 11.38 -11.77
C GLY A 527 14.98 9.94 -11.57
N GLY A 528 15.56 9.31 -12.58
CA GLY A 528 16.08 7.95 -12.51
C GLY A 528 17.47 7.82 -11.87
N THR A 529 18.19 6.75 -12.17
CA THR A 529 19.45 6.38 -11.49
C THR A 529 20.56 6.17 -12.52
N PHE A 530 21.77 6.63 -12.23
CA PHE A 530 22.95 6.23 -13.01
C PHE A 530 23.94 5.52 -12.07
N ALA A 531 24.21 4.24 -12.34
CA ALA A 531 25.04 3.41 -11.49
C ALA A 531 26.08 2.62 -12.30
N PHE A 532 27.25 2.43 -11.72
CA PHE A 532 28.25 1.48 -12.17
C PHE A 532 28.22 0.26 -11.26
N LEU A 533 28.13 -0.93 -11.85
CA LEU A 533 28.00 -2.20 -11.15
C LEU A 533 29.30 -2.97 -11.26
N ASN A 534 29.84 -3.40 -10.12
CA ASN A 534 30.99 -4.28 -10.06
C ASN A 534 30.52 -5.75 -10.04
N PRO A 535 30.73 -6.52 -11.14
CA PRO A 535 30.19 -7.87 -11.27
C PRO A 535 30.80 -8.89 -10.29
N ILE A 536 31.87 -8.53 -9.59
CA ILE A 536 32.54 -9.42 -8.62
C ILE A 536 31.75 -9.50 -7.30
N PHE A 537 30.82 -8.57 -7.05
CA PHE A 537 30.06 -8.53 -5.80
C PHE A 537 28.89 -9.54 -5.80
N PRO A 538 28.75 -10.36 -4.74
CA PRO A 538 27.85 -11.52 -4.74
C PRO A 538 26.35 -11.20 -4.73
N ARG A 539 25.96 -9.96 -4.39
CA ARG A 539 24.56 -9.50 -4.29
C ARG A 539 24.21 -8.36 -5.27
N ILE A 540 25.10 -8.07 -6.21
CA ILE A 540 24.97 -6.92 -7.12
C ILE A 540 23.62 -6.88 -7.86
N THR A 541 23.07 -8.04 -8.22
CA THR A 541 21.76 -8.17 -8.85
C THR A 541 20.63 -7.66 -7.96
N SER A 542 20.49 -8.23 -6.76
CA SER A 542 19.45 -7.81 -5.81
C SER A 542 19.64 -6.37 -5.36
N ASP A 543 20.88 -5.95 -5.15
CA ASP A 543 21.21 -4.64 -4.60
C ASP A 543 20.92 -3.51 -5.57
N PHE A 544 21.21 -3.68 -6.88
CA PHE A 544 20.82 -2.70 -7.89
C PHE A 544 19.31 -2.61 -8.05
N ILE A 545 18.60 -3.75 -8.05
CA ILE A 545 17.14 -3.75 -8.16
C ILE A 545 16.51 -3.12 -6.92
N ASN A 546 17.02 -3.39 -5.72
CA ASN A 546 16.61 -2.71 -4.49
C ASN A 546 16.89 -1.20 -4.56
N LEU A 547 18.06 -0.78 -5.08
CA LEU A 547 18.40 0.63 -5.25
C LEU A 547 17.38 1.36 -6.12
N ILE A 548 17.08 0.86 -7.33
CA ILE A 548 16.17 1.57 -8.24
C ILE A 548 14.70 1.49 -7.78
N THR A 549 14.30 0.41 -7.10
CA THR A 549 12.94 0.29 -6.56
C THR A 549 12.72 1.13 -5.30
N HIS A 550 13.70 1.21 -4.39
CA HIS A 550 13.65 2.11 -3.22
C HIS A 550 13.69 3.59 -3.63
N ARG A 551 14.44 3.92 -4.67
CA ARG A 551 14.46 5.29 -5.23
C ARG A 551 13.18 5.60 -6.05
N GLY A 552 12.34 4.60 -6.26
CA GLY A 552 11.17 4.63 -7.11
C GLY A 552 11.52 4.37 -8.57
N LEU A 553 10.95 3.29 -9.13
CA LEU A 553 11.19 2.89 -10.52
C LEU A 553 10.53 3.88 -11.49
N ALA A 554 9.33 4.36 -11.17
CA ALA A 554 8.66 5.47 -11.86
C ALA A 554 8.41 6.63 -10.90
N TRP A 555 7.99 7.80 -11.38
CA TRP A 555 7.65 8.94 -10.51
C TRP A 555 6.45 8.68 -9.60
N THR A 556 5.58 7.74 -9.95
CA THR A 556 4.49 7.27 -9.07
C THR A 556 4.97 6.38 -7.94
N ASP A 557 6.16 5.79 -8.05
CA ASP A 557 6.77 5.13 -6.91
C ASP A 557 7.29 6.22 -6.00
N GLU A 558 6.70 6.30 -4.80
CA GLU A 558 6.99 7.28 -3.76
C GLU A 558 8.49 7.61 -3.70
N TYR A 559 8.85 8.80 -4.21
CA TYR A 559 10.19 9.32 -4.08
C TYR A 559 10.27 10.00 -2.71
N LEU A 560 10.89 9.31 -1.76
CA LEU A 560 11.46 9.97 -0.59
C LEU A 560 12.90 10.35 -0.98
N PRO A 561 13.18 11.60 -1.42
CA PRO A 561 14.53 12.03 -1.79
C PRO A 561 15.58 11.72 -0.71
N ASP A 562 15.12 11.69 0.54
CA ASP A 562 15.90 11.49 1.75
C ASP A 562 16.09 10.03 2.14
N THR A 563 15.99 9.04 1.24
CA THR A 563 16.19 7.62 1.60
C THR A 563 17.02 6.82 0.58
N THR A 564 17.82 7.47 -0.26
CA THR A 564 18.62 6.75 -1.26
C THR A 564 19.67 5.88 -0.56
N ARG A 565 19.53 4.55 -0.63
CA ARG A 565 20.47 3.61 0.01
C ARG A 565 21.75 3.43 -0.82
N LEU A 566 22.88 3.28 -0.15
CA LEU A 566 24.14 2.86 -0.73
C LEU A 566 24.29 1.34 -0.59
N TYR A 567 24.92 0.72 -1.58
CA TYR A 567 25.19 -0.71 -1.59
C TYR A 567 26.64 -0.97 -2.00
N PRO A 568 27.36 -1.88 -1.31
CA PRO A 568 28.71 -2.24 -1.70
C PRO A 568 28.76 -2.81 -3.13
N GLY A 569 29.77 -2.40 -3.91
CA GLY A 569 29.90 -2.82 -5.30
C GLY A 569 29.07 -2.02 -6.30
N ILE A 570 28.28 -1.04 -5.84
CA ILE A 570 27.60 -0.06 -6.68
C ILE A 570 28.27 1.31 -6.51
N THR A 571 28.76 1.89 -7.61
CA THR A 571 29.14 3.30 -7.65
C THR A 571 27.97 4.10 -8.19
N LEU A 572 27.46 5.04 -7.40
CA LEU A 572 26.27 5.83 -7.74
C LEU A 572 26.68 7.24 -8.20
N ALA A 573 26.15 7.71 -9.32
CA ALA A 573 26.30 9.10 -9.73
C ALA A 573 25.17 9.98 -9.16
N ILE A 574 25.53 11.18 -8.72
CA ILE A 574 24.66 12.16 -8.06
C ILE A 574 24.81 13.50 -8.76
N LEU A 575 23.69 14.21 -8.92
CA LEU A 575 23.61 15.58 -9.43
C LEU A 575 23.23 16.52 -8.28
N LEU A 576 24.00 17.59 -8.12
CA LEU A 576 23.67 18.76 -7.32
C LEU A 576 23.55 19.95 -8.25
N ASP A 577 22.46 20.68 -8.13
CA ASP A 577 22.17 21.90 -8.89
C ASP A 577 21.39 22.88 -8.00
N SER A 578 20.91 23.98 -8.58
CA SER A 578 20.10 24.98 -7.90
C SER A 578 18.80 24.42 -7.34
N ASP A 579 18.15 23.52 -8.09
CA ASP A 579 16.91 22.85 -7.69
C ASP A 579 17.15 21.75 -6.64
N THR A 580 18.36 21.21 -6.61
CA THR A 580 18.75 20.03 -5.84
C THR A 580 20.07 20.27 -5.11
N SER A 581 20.11 21.33 -4.31
CA SER A 581 21.33 21.78 -3.62
C SER A 581 21.85 20.82 -2.55
N SER A 582 21.06 19.83 -2.14
CA SER A 582 21.48 18.79 -1.19
C SER A 582 20.92 17.41 -1.54
N LYS A 583 21.69 16.36 -1.25
CA LYS A 583 21.29 14.96 -1.38
C LYS A 583 21.73 14.15 -0.17
N SER A 584 20.79 13.37 0.37
CA SER A 584 21.04 12.44 1.47
C SER A 584 21.09 10.99 0.98
N LEU A 585 22.10 10.26 1.44
CA LEU A 585 22.35 8.86 1.14
C LEU A 585 22.48 8.06 2.44
N PHE A 586 22.04 6.80 2.47
CA PHE A 586 21.96 6.01 3.70
C PHE A 586 22.67 4.68 3.60
N TYR A 587 23.28 4.26 4.71
CA TYR A 587 23.88 2.95 4.82
C TYR A 587 23.72 2.37 6.23
N PRO A 588 23.08 1.20 6.42
CA PRO A 588 23.01 0.56 7.72
C PRO A 588 24.34 -0.12 8.03
N ALA A 589 25.15 0.46 8.90
CA ALA A 589 26.44 -0.08 9.31
C ALA A 589 26.28 -1.07 10.47
N SER A 590 27.09 -2.13 10.46
CA SER A 590 27.11 -3.15 11.52
C SER A 590 28.35 -3.04 12.39
N LYS A 591 28.26 -3.41 13.66
CA LYS A 591 29.40 -3.36 14.58
C LYS A 591 30.62 -4.13 14.03
N GLY A 592 31.77 -3.46 13.99
CA GLY A 592 33.04 -3.99 13.48
C GLY A 592 33.18 -3.92 11.95
N GLU A 593 32.20 -3.34 11.26
CA GLU A 593 32.28 -3.12 9.82
C GLU A 593 33.20 -1.94 9.51
N THR A 594 34.10 -2.14 8.54
CA THR A 594 34.94 -1.08 8.00
C THR A 594 34.40 -0.67 6.64
N LEU A 595 34.06 0.61 6.53
CA LEU A 595 33.49 1.24 5.36
C LEU A 595 34.51 2.20 4.75
N ASN A 596 34.62 2.13 3.43
CA ASN A 596 35.43 3.05 2.65
C ASN A 596 34.56 3.70 1.57
N PHE A 597 34.31 5.00 1.72
CA PHE A 597 33.60 5.80 0.73
C PHE A 597 34.61 6.49 -0.17
N THR A 598 34.49 6.31 -1.48
CA THR A 598 35.28 7.05 -2.48
C THR A 598 34.35 7.99 -3.24
N ILE A 599 34.57 9.29 -3.10
CA ILE A 599 33.80 10.34 -3.77
C ILE A 599 34.67 10.99 -4.84
N GLN A 600 34.15 11.17 -6.04
CA GLN A 600 34.91 11.80 -7.13
C GLN A 600 34.03 12.77 -7.93
N ASP A 601 34.50 14.01 -8.09
CA ASP A 601 33.87 15.01 -8.96
C ASP A 601 34.04 14.59 -10.43
N ARG A 602 32.92 14.58 -11.15
CA ARG A 602 32.80 14.21 -12.57
C ARG A 602 32.33 15.37 -13.45
N SER A 603 32.15 16.55 -12.89
CA SER A 603 31.60 17.72 -13.59
C SER A 603 32.52 18.22 -14.71
N LEU A 604 33.82 17.92 -14.65
CA LEU A 604 34.87 18.60 -15.43
C LEU A 604 35.80 17.68 -16.21
N GLU A 605 35.49 16.39 -16.26
CA GLU A 605 36.27 15.41 -17.00
C GLU A 605 36.23 15.75 -18.50
N GLY A 606 37.31 16.39 -19.00
CA GLY A 606 37.47 16.80 -20.40
C GLY A 606 37.40 18.30 -20.72
N GLN A 607 37.18 19.20 -19.73
CA GLN A 607 37.06 20.66 -19.98
C GLN A 607 38.19 21.53 -19.43
N GLY A 608 39.02 21.06 -18.48
CA GLY A 608 40.16 21.83 -17.97
C GLY A 608 39.80 23.11 -17.19
N LEU A 609 38.52 23.33 -16.86
CA LEU A 609 38.03 24.39 -15.99
C LEU A 609 37.96 23.87 -14.55
N GLY A 610 38.09 24.73 -13.55
CA GLY A 610 38.18 24.34 -12.14
C GLY A 610 36.86 23.80 -11.56
N GLY A 611 36.99 22.86 -10.61
CA GLY A 611 35.94 22.20 -9.80
C GLY A 611 34.73 23.04 -9.45
N GLY A 612 33.53 22.47 -9.53
CA GLY A 612 32.44 22.94 -8.67
C GLY A 612 32.78 22.61 -7.21
N TYR A 613 32.32 23.43 -6.26
CA TYR A 613 32.56 23.22 -4.84
C TYR A 613 31.37 22.48 -4.24
N PHE A 614 31.59 21.38 -3.53
CA PHE A 614 30.56 20.71 -2.76
C PHE A 614 31.14 20.12 -1.47
N SER A 615 30.29 19.97 -0.45
CA SER A 615 30.65 19.32 0.81
C SER A 615 29.97 17.96 0.94
N ILE A 616 30.67 17.02 1.56
CA ILE A 616 30.17 15.73 1.99
C ILE A 616 30.25 15.66 3.51
N THR A 617 29.13 15.44 4.17
CA THR A 617 29.03 15.28 5.61
C THR A 617 28.53 13.88 5.94
N LEU A 618 29.25 13.17 6.81
CA LEU A 618 28.82 11.89 7.35
C LEU A 618 28.18 12.09 8.72
N PHE A 619 26.99 11.53 8.92
CA PHE A 619 26.22 11.56 10.16
C PHE A 619 25.89 10.15 10.64
N GLU A 620 25.74 10.01 11.96
CA GLU A 620 24.94 8.95 12.57
C GLU A 620 23.48 9.43 12.66
N GLU A 621 22.55 8.71 12.04
CA GLU A 621 21.19 9.20 11.78
C GLU A 621 20.30 9.25 13.02
N LYS A 622 20.52 8.32 13.98
CA LYS A 622 19.69 8.20 15.18
C LYS A 622 19.82 9.41 16.10
N ASP A 623 21.06 9.79 16.40
CA ASP A 623 21.38 10.88 17.32
C ASP A 623 21.76 12.18 16.58
N LYS A 624 21.68 12.17 15.24
CA LYS A 624 22.08 13.27 14.36
C LYS A 624 23.52 13.75 14.60
N ILE A 625 24.40 12.84 15.01
CA ILE A 625 25.78 13.16 15.34
C ILE A 625 26.56 13.32 14.04
N LYS A 626 27.10 14.52 13.81
CA LYS A 626 28.01 14.78 12.70
C LYS A 626 29.37 14.13 13.00
N ILE A 627 29.75 13.17 12.18
CA ILE A 627 31.01 12.43 12.30
C ILE A 627 32.15 13.20 11.63
N ALA A 628 31.96 13.61 10.37
CA ALA A 628 32.98 14.34 9.63
C ALA A 628 32.37 15.18 8.50
N THR A 629 33.07 16.22 8.05
CA THR A 629 32.72 16.99 6.85
C THR A 629 33.95 17.27 6.03
N TYR A 630 33.83 17.09 4.73
CA TYR A 630 34.87 17.31 3.76
C TYR A 630 34.33 18.19 2.65
N THR A 631 35.13 19.12 2.19
CA THR A 631 34.78 19.97 1.05
C THR A 631 35.68 19.59 -0.10
N SER A 632 35.08 19.19 -1.22
CA SER A 632 35.79 18.91 -2.46
C SER A 632 35.75 20.13 -3.37
N CYS A 633 36.93 20.51 -3.84
CA CYS A 633 37.17 21.68 -4.68
C CYS A 633 38.08 21.28 -5.84
N GLY A 634 37.73 20.22 -6.56
CA GLY A 634 38.58 19.67 -7.62
C GLY A 634 38.26 18.22 -7.98
N THR A 635 39.04 17.66 -8.90
CA THR A 635 38.83 16.33 -9.48
C THR A 635 39.52 15.19 -8.73
N GLU A 636 40.29 15.51 -7.68
CA GLU A 636 40.96 14.49 -6.87
C GLU A 636 39.93 13.68 -6.07
N PRO A 637 40.02 12.34 -6.06
CA PRO A 637 39.11 11.52 -5.28
C PRO A 637 39.25 11.81 -3.77
N LEU A 638 38.11 11.98 -3.10
CA LEU A 638 37.99 12.05 -1.65
C LEU A 638 37.72 10.64 -1.11
N THR A 639 38.53 10.19 -0.15
CA THR A 639 38.38 8.88 0.50
C THR A 639 38.02 9.06 1.98
N LEU A 640 36.90 8.48 2.40
CA LEU A 640 36.43 8.50 3.79
C LEU A 640 36.42 7.07 4.34
N ILE A 641 37.20 6.83 5.39
CA ILE A 641 37.25 5.53 6.06
C ILE A 641 36.53 5.66 7.40
N TYR A 642 35.58 4.77 7.65
CA TYR A 642 34.81 4.70 8.88
C TYR A 642 34.78 3.27 9.41
N GLU A 643 34.99 3.11 10.71
CA GLU A 643 34.84 1.83 11.41
C GLU A 643 33.65 1.93 12.37
N ALA A 644 32.63 1.11 12.13
CA ALA A 644 31.40 1.13 12.91
C ALA A 644 31.63 0.49 14.29
N THR A 645 31.41 1.28 15.36
CA THR A 645 31.58 0.81 16.75
C THR A 645 30.34 0.11 17.30
N GLY A 646 29.21 0.22 16.61
CA GLY A 646 27.92 -0.39 16.91
C GLY A 646 27.08 -0.56 15.64
N ASP A 647 25.89 -1.13 15.79
CA ASP A 647 24.90 -1.18 14.72
C ASP A 647 24.17 0.17 14.65
N LEU A 648 24.33 0.88 13.52
CA LEU A 648 23.82 2.24 13.37
C LEU A 648 23.53 2.57 11.89
N ASP A 649 22.60 3.50 11.66
CA ASP A 649 22.33 4.02 10.33
C ASP A 649 23.22 5.23 10.06
N LEU A 650 24.07 5.13 9.03
CA LEU A 650 24.86 6.23 8.54
C LEU A 650 24.06 7.02 7.50
N LYS A 651 24.19 8.34 7.56
CA LYS A 651 23.67 9.27 6.56
C LYS A 651 24.81 10.10 5.98
N VAL A 652 25.02 10.00 4.67
CA VAL A 652 25.95 10.84 3.90
C VAL A 652 25.16 11.95 3.23
N VAL A 653 25.43 13.19 3.58
CA VAL A 653 24.78 14.37 2.99
C VAL A 653 25.78 15.07 2.08
N ALA A 654 25.43 15.22 0.81
CA ALA A 654 26.16 16.01 -0.16
C ALA A 654 25.46 17.35 -0.34
N GLU A 655 26.18 18.46 -0.22
CA GLU A 655 25.63 19.82 -0.31
C GLU A 655 26.44 20.65 -1.29
N LEU A 656 25.75 21.40 -2.14
CA LEU A 656 26.34 22.36 -3.04
C LEU A 656 27.01 23.47 -2.21
N GLY A 657 28.31 23.69 -2.43
CA GLY A 657 29.06 24.68 -1.67
C GLY A 657 28.64 26.10 -2.05
N GLU A 658 28.56 27.00 -1.07
CA GLU A 658 28.45 28.43 -1.35
C GLU A 658 29.67 28.86 -2.16
N ARG A 659 29.44 29.43 -3.35
CA ARG A 659 30.52 29.94 -4.20
C ARG A 659 31.32 30.94 -3.38
N TYR A 660 32.56 30.60 -3.03
CA TYR A 660 33.55 31.57 -2.58
C TYR A 660 33.94 32.46 -3.77
N PHE A 661 33.07 33.41 -4.12
CA PHE A 661 33.31 34.49 -5.08
C PHE A 661 34.29 35.54 -4.52
N SER A 662 35.35 35.10 -3.83
CA SER A 662 36.33 35.99 -3.23
C SER A 662 37.75 35.56 -3.59
N HIS A 663 38.01 35.32 -4.87
CA HIS A 663 39.31 35.72 -5.38
C HIS A 663 39.18 37.18 -5.83
N PRO A 664 39.62 38.14 -4.99
CA PRO A 664 39.92 39.46 -5.52
C PRO A 664 40.96 39.22 -6.60
N ILE A 665 40.58 39.47 -7.86
CA ILE A 665 41.53 39.59 -8.95
C ILE A 665 42.58 40.57 -8.45
N ASP A 666 43.81 40.09 -8.28
CA ASP A 666 44.94 40.92 -7.88
C ASP A 666 45.22 41.91 -9.02
N LEU A 667 44.52 43.04 -8.98
CA LEU A 667 44.62 44.15 -9.94
C LEU A 667 45.93 44.94 -9.80
N THR A 668 46.95 44.42 -9.10
CA THR A 668 48.15 45.21 -8.82
C THR A 668 49.16 45.31 -9.96
N ASN A 669 48.97 44.66 -11.13
CA ASN A 669 49.90 44.86 -12.26
C ASN A 669 49.28 44.66 -13.66
N SER A 670 48.55 45.66 -14.14
CA SER A 670 48.64 46.07 -15.56
C SER A 670 47.91 47.39 -15.82
N GLN A 671 48.66 48.39 -16.30
CA GLN A 671 48.10 49.51 -17.04
C GLN A 671 47.47 48.97 -18.34
N VAL A 672 46.16 48.70 -18.31
CA VAL A 672 45.37 48.47 -19.52
C VAL A 672 44.24 49.48 -19.53
N THR A 673 44.19 50.22 -20.62
CA THR A 673 43.17 51.20 -21.02
C THR A 673 41.75 50.68 -20.81
N GLU A 674 40.89 51.54 -20.26
CA GLU A 674 39.44 51.36 -20.15
C GLU A 674 38.85 50.73 -21.44
N PRO A 675 38.22 49.55 -21.37
CA PRO A 675 37.28 49.14 -22.39
C PRO A 675 35.98 49.93 -22.18
N GLN A 676 35.47 50.52 -23.26
CA GLN A 676 34.13 51.07 -23.31
C GLN A 676 33.12 50.04 -22.82
N ALA A 677 32.21 50.47 -21.94
CA ALA A 677 31.00 49.76 -21.59
C ALA A 677 30.21 49.44 -22.86
N ASP A 678 30.22 48.16 -23.27
CA ASP A 678 29.32 47.60 -24.26
C ASP A 678 28.19 46.94 -23.47
N ASP A 679 26.96 47.49 -23.61
CA ASP A 679 25.72 47.08 -22.95
C ASP A 679 25.28 45.68 -23.42
N ARG A 680 26.02 44.62 -23.04
CA ARG A 680 25.55 43.24 -23.22
C ARG A 680 24.69 42.84 -22.03
N GLU A 681 23.44 43.29 -22.06
CA GLU A 681 22.34 42.63 -21.35
C GLU A 681 22.25 41.17 -21.84
N GLY A 682 22.72 40.23 -21.02
CA GLY A 682 22.67 38.80 -21.34
C GLY A 682 23.79 37.96 -20.75
N GLU A 683 24.37 38.33 -19.60
CA GLU A 683 25.15 37.35 -18.83
C GLU A 683 24.18 36.27 -18.32
N GLU A 684 24.07 35.19 -19.09
CA GLU A 684 23.54 33.92 -18.61
C GLU A 684 24.28 33.58 -17.32
N THR A 685 23.57 33.70 -16.20
CA THR A 685 24.02 33.20 -14.92
C THR A 685 24.12 31.68 -15.06
N TRP A 686 25.33 31.18 -15.38
CA TRP A 686 25.61 29.75 -15.40
C TRP A 686 25.31 29.21 -14.01
N GLU A 687 24.20 28.49 -13.86
CA GLU A 687 23.90 27.75 -12.65
C GLU A 687 24.86 26.55 -12.57
N PRO A 688 25.55 26.34 -11.44
CA PRO A 688 26.53 25.28 -11.34
C PRO A 688 25.82 23.93 -11.22
N GLU A 689 25.96 23.08 -12.23
CA GLU A 689 25.60 21.65 -12.15
C GLU A 689 26.85 20.87 -11.74
N ILE A 690 26.80 20.21 -10.58
CA ILE A 690 27.87 19.33 -10.10
C ILE A 690 27.40 17.89 -10.21
N VAL A 691 28.14 17.09 -10.97
CA VAL A 691 27.99 15.63 -10.97
C VAL A 691 29.15 15.03 -10.23
N PHE A 692 28.88 14.18 -9.26
CA PHE A 692 29.91 13.38 -8.59
C PHE A 692 29.49 11.91 -8.51
N THR A 693 30.46 11.02 -8.32
CA THR A 693 30.23 9.60 -8.06
C THR A 693 30.60 9.27 -6.63
N ILE A 694 29.83 8.38 -5.98
CA ILE A 694 30.14 7.81 -4.67
C ILE A 694 30.17 6.29 -4.76
N GLU A 695 31.30 5.70 -4.37
CA GLU A 695 31.51 4.26 -4.24
C GLU A 695 31.59 3.90 -2.76
N LEU A 696 30.97 2.79 -2.36
CA LEU A 696 31.11 2.21 -1.03
C LEU A 696 31.76 0.83 -1.12
N VAL A 697 32.83 0.63 -0.36
CA VAL A 697 33.43 -0.68 -0.13
C VAL A 697 33.26 -1.04 1.35
N SER A 698 32.74 -2.23 1.61
CA SER A 698 32.60 -2.81 2.95
C SER A 698 33.43 -4.08 3.07
N ASN A 699 33.99 -4.33 4.27
CA ASN A 699 34.58 -5.63 4.61
C ASN A 699 33.53 -6.73 4.87
N MET A 700 32.23 -6.41 4.85
CA MET A 700 31.09 -7.33 4.97
C MET A 700 30.20 -7.33 3.70
N PRO A 701 30.73 -7.60 2.49
CA PRO A 701 30.02 -7.41 1.22
C PRO A 701 28.87 -8.41 0.96
N THR A 702 28.64 -9.34 1.87
CA THR A 702 27.54 -10.34 1.79
C THR A 702 26.39 -10.03 2.73
N LYS A 703 26.52 -8.98 3.56
CA LYS A 703 25.48 -8.54 4.48
C LYS A 703 24.22 -8.20 3.70
N ASP A 704 23.05 -8.52 4.26
CA ASP A 704 21.78 -8.09 3.68
C ASP A 704 21.37 -6.72 4.21
N GLU A 705 21.70 -5.67 3.48
CA GLU A 705 21.38 -4.29 3.83
C GLU A 705 19.87 -3.99 3.77
N SER A 706 19.02 -4.93 3.33
CA SER A 706 17.57 -4.75 3.28
C SER A 706 16.84 -5.09 4.59
N THR A 707 17.49 -5.78 5.53
CA THR A 707 16.83 -6.40 6.71
C THR A 707 16.91 -5.58 8.00
N THR A 708 17.69 -4.51 8.04
CA THR A 708 17.72 -3.56 9.16
C THR A 708 16.57 -2.57 9.08
N GLU A 709 15.33 -3.06 9.19
CA GLU A 709 14.30 -2.26 9.86
C GLU A 709 14.60 -2.30 11.35
N THR A 710 14.77 -1.13 11.94
CA THR A 710 15.01 -0.93 13.37
C THR A 710 13.88 -1.56 14.19
N LYS A 711 14.02 -2.83 14.59
CA LYS A 711 13.36 -3.34 15.79
C LYS A 711 14.00 -2.64 16.98
N SER A 712 13.50 -1.47 17.33
CA SER A 712 13.79 -0.84 18.61
C SER A 712 13.10 -1.62 19.72
N SER A 713 13.66 -2.76 20.12
CA SER A 713 13.38 -3.32 21.45
C SER A 713 14.25 -2.55 22.45
N ILE A 714 13.64 -1.60 23.16
CA ILE A 714 14.22 -1.07 24.38
C ILE A 714 14.20 -2.22 25.40
N VAL A 715 15.30 -2.95 25.49
CA VAL A 715 15.64 -3.71 26.69
C VAL A 715 16.76 -2.91 27.36
N SER A 716 16.38 -2.09 28.34
CA SER A 716 17.33 -1.36 29.16
C SER A 716 17.94 -2.30 30.18
N ASP A 717 19.05 -2.94 29.86
CA ASP A 717 19.94 -3.53 30.85
C ASP A 717 21.12 -2.60 31.08
N TRP A 718 21.18 -2.05 32.29
CA TRP A 718 22.29 -1.24 32.77
C TRP A 718 23.43 -2.18 33.17
N ALA A 719 24.58 -2.09 32.50
CA ALA A 719 25.80 -2.74 32.95
C ALA A 719 26.84 -1.67 33.32
N GLU A 720 27.19 -1.64 34.60
CA GLU A 720 28.28 -0.86 35.18
C GLU A 720 29.64 -1.30 34.59
N ALA A 721 30.38 -0.35 34.01
CA ALA A 721 31.76 -0.56 33.64
C ALA A 721 32.67 -0.24 34.83
N THR A 722 33.38 -1.25 35.32
CA THR A 722 34.46 -1.11 36.31
C THR A 722 35.75 -0.71 35.58
N ILE A 723 36.36 0.41 35.98
CA ILE A 723 37.68 0.84 35.50
C ILE A 723 38.75 0.38 36.52
N SER A 724 39.77 -0.34 36.06
CA SER A 724 41.02 -0.48 36.79
C SER A 724 42.23 -0.47 35.85
N GLY A 725 43.20 0.42 36.13
CA GLY A 725 44.62 0.16 35.88
C GLY A 725 45.28 0.85 34.68
N SER A 726 45.84 2.03 34.94
CA SER A 726 46.75 2.79 34.07
C SER A 726 48.16 2.17 33.96
N VAL A 727 48.82 2.24 32.79
CA VAL A 727 50.21 2.73 32.65
C VAL A 727 50.41 3.46 31.30
N VAL A 728 50.81 4.72 31.45
CA VAL A 728 51.33 5.78 30.58
C VAL A 728 52.19 5.37 29.37
N GLY A 729 51.97 6.08 28.26
CA GLY A 729 52.91 6.30 27.15
C GLY A 729 52.40 7.38 26.19
N GLU A 730 52.82 8.62 26.41
CA GLU A 730 52.45 9.85 25.69
C GLU A 730 52.82 9.85 24.20
N THR A 731 51.96 10.39 23.32
CA THR A 731 52.21 11.66 22.59
C THR A 731 50.94 12.20 21.92
N LEU A 732 50.53 13.40 22.35
CA LEU A 732 49.48 14.28 21.82
C LEU A 732 49.95 14.88 20.46
N THR A 733 49.08 15.30 19.53
CA THR A 733 48.22 16.50 19.66
C THR A 733 47.19 16.56 18.52
N SER A 734 45.93 16.81 18.85
CA SER A 734 45.05 17.67 18.06
C SER A 734 44.11 18.41 18.99
N GLU A 735 44.05 19.72 18.80
CA GLU A 735 43.39 20.71 19.63
C GLU A 735 41.88 20.48 19.75
N THR A 736 41.40 20.59 20.99
CA THR A 736 40.00 20.62 21.37
C THR A 736 39.41 22.00 21.04
N VAL A 737 38.33 22.06 20.27
CA VAL A 737 37.50 23.26 20.10
C VAL A 737 36.43 23.26 21.19
N GLU A 738 36.36 24.35 21.95
CA GLU A 738 35.33 24.62 22.96
C GLU A 738 33.97 24.84 22.30
N VAL A 739 32.94 24.14 22.78
CA VAL A 739 31.53 24.42 22.47
C VAL A 739 30.97 25.30 23.59
N LEU A 740 30.55 26.52 23.23
CA LEU A 740 29.75 27.40 24.06
C LEU A 740 28.27 27.02 23.91
N GLU A 741 27.67 26.45 24.95
CA GLU A 741 26.22 26.31 25.08
C GLU A 741 25.66 27.53 25.85
N GLU A 742 24.87 28.37 25.19
CA GLU A 742 23.95 29.29 25.86
C GLU A 742 22.64 28.55 26.16
N THR A 743 22.31 28.41 27.45
CA THR A 743 21.02 27.92 27.93
C THR A 743 20.21 29.10 28.46
N GLU A 744 19.09 29.41 27.81
CA GLU A 744 18.05 30.25 28.41
C GLU A 744 17.17 29.40 29.35
N THR A 745 17.22 29.74 30.62
CA THR A 745 16.31 29.25 31.68
C THR A 745 15.02 30.06 31.70
N VAL A 746 13.88 29.38 31.83
CA VAL A 746 12.66 29.95 32.43
C VAL A 746 12.04 28.94 33.41
N ASP A 747 11.99 29.37 34.69
CA ASP A 747 11.24 28.82 35.84
C ASP A 747 9.79 28.42 35.48
N GLY A 748 9.07 27.52 36.14
CA GLY A 748 9.15 26.81 37.42
C GLY A 748 7.83 25.98 37.49
N THR A 749 7.64 24.92 38.29
CA THR A 749 7.30 25.00 39.71
C THR A 749 7.03 23.56 40.22
N VAL A 750 7.78 23.14 41.25
CA VAL A 750 7.42 22.33 42.44
C VAL A 750 6.58 21.03 42.27
N GLY A 751 7.27 19.89 42.39
CA GLY A 751 7.28 19.06 43.62
C GLY A 751 6.25 17.94 43.80
N LYS A 752 6.73 16.68 43.81
CA LYS A 752 6.78 15.80 45.00
C LYS A 752 7.28 14.40 44.63
N THR A 753 8.34 13.98 45.30
CA THR A 753 8.89 12.62 45.32
C THR A 753 8.27 11.85 46.47
N GLU A 754 7.77 10.64 46.21
CA GLU A 754 7.62 9.60 47.23
C GLU A 754 8.58 8.46 46.90
N THR A 755 9.27 8.00 47.94
CA THR A 755 10.26 6.94 47.92
C THR A 755 9.76 5.87 48.86
N GLU A 756 9.72 4.61 48.42
CA GLU A 756 9.77 3.37 49.23
C GLU A 756 9.36 2.22 48.30
N SER A 757 9.85 0.99 48.38
CA SER A 757 11.04 0.41 48.99
C SER A 757 11.12 -1.06 48.50
N ARG A 758 12.31 -1.48 48.07
CA ARG A 758 13.00 -2.76 48.33
C ARG A 758 12.19 -4.08 48.34
N VAL A 759 12.61 -5.06 47.54
CA VAL A 759 13.46 -6.22 47.93
C VAL A 759 13.57 -7.18 46.72
N VAL A 760 14.80 -7.41 46.28
CA VAL A 760 15.21 -8.48 45.36
C VAL A 760 15.76 -9.62 46.22
N SER A 761 15.45 -10.87 45.84
CA SER A 761 16.23 -12.06 46.21
C SER A 761 16.46 -12.92 44.97
N ASP A 762 17.62 -12.69 44.39
CA ASP A 762 18.67 -13.61 43.91
C ASP A 762 18.36 -15.03 43.44
N ASP A 763 19.15 -15.33 42.40
CA ASP A 763 19.81 -16.59 42.05
C ASP A 763 18.96 -17.70 41.39
N ALA A 764 19.42 -18.44 40.38
CA ALA A 764 20.65 -18.46 39.58
C ALA A 764 20.38 -19.58 38.54
N THR A 765 20.60 -19.39 37.24
CA THR A 765 21.79 -19.78 36.43
C THR A 765 21.49 -20.90 35.43
N ALA A 766 22.29 -20.85 34.34
CA ALA A 766 22.66 -21.93 33.41
C ALA A 766 21.63 -22.25 32.29
N THR A 767 21.77 -21.72 31.07
CA THR A 767 22.74 -21.96 29.96
C THR A 767 22.25 -22.96 28.91
N ILE A 768 22.14 -22.45 27.68
CA ILE A 768 22.69 -22.93 26.38
C ILE A 768 22.43 -24.41 26.00
N GLU A 769 21.67 -24.67 24.93
CA GLU A 769 22.22 -25.06 23.61
C GLU A 769 21.14 -25.25 22.53
N ASP A 770 21.55 -24.80 21.35
CA ASP A 770 20.99 -24.94 20.02
C ASP A 770 20.52 -26.35 19.65
N SER A 771 19.49 -26.47 18.82
CA SER A 771 19.73 -26.73 17.39
C SER A 771 18.45 -26.99 16.60
N TRP A 772 18.62 -26.76 15.32
CA TRP A 772 17.68 -26.61 14.24
C TRP A 772 16.90 -27.85 13.79
N MET A 773 15.88 -27.52 13.01
CA MET A 773 15.06 -28.33 12.12
C MET A 773 15.82 -29.40 11.31
N ALA A 774 15.13 -30.51 11.01
CA ALA A 774 14.85 -30.87 9.62
C ALA A 774 13.74 -31.94 9.51
N SER A 775 12.89 -31.69 8.52
CA SER A 775 11.86 -32.53 7.93
C SER A 775 12.23 -34.00 7.67
N THR A 776 11.23 -34.88 7.63
CA THR A 776 11.08 -35.85 6.52
C THR A 776 9.67 -36.42 6.45
N ALA A 777 9.27 -36.71 5.22
CA ALA A 777 7.96 -37.18 4.77
C ALA A 777 7.69 -38.67 5.01
N GLY A 778 6.43 -39.07 4.84
CA GLY A 778 5.97 -40.47 4.71
C GLY A 778 4.61 -40.65 5.39
N VAL A 779 3.48 -40.68 4.69
CA VAL A 779 2.94 -41.85 3.96
C VAL A 779 2.84 -43.07 4.88
N ASP A 780 1.68 -43.34 5.49
CA ASP A 780 0.72 -44.33 4.98
C ASP A 780 -0.40 -44.64 5.99
N THR A 781 -1.49 -45.10 5.38
CA THR A 781 -2.70 -45.74 5.91
C THR A 781 -2.48 -46.88 6.91
N GLU A 782 -3.35 -46.98 7.92
CA GLU A 782 -4.14 -48.18 8.32
C GLU A 782 -4.90 -47.85 9.64
N THR A 783 -6.23 -47.87 9.67
CA THR A 783 -7.13 -49.01 9.95
C THR A 783 -7.00 -49.59 11.37
N LEU A 784 -8.17 -49.79 12.01
CA LEU A 784 -8.44 -50.52 13.29
C LEU A 784 -8.14 -49.71 14.57
N MET A 785 -9.01 -49.62 15.59
CA MET A 785 -10.05 -50.54 16.05
C MET A 785 -11.25 -49.84 16.69
N VAL A 786 -12.39 -50.49 16.51
CA VAL A 786 -13.55 -50.48 17.39
C VAL A 786 -13.14 -50.78 18.84
N GLY A 787 -13.50 -49.89 19.76
CA GLY A 787 -13.46 -50.13 21.20
C GLY A 787 -14.73 -49.58 21.85
N ASN A 788 -15.75 -50.42 21.96
CA ASN A 788 -16.87 -50.20 22.87
C ASN A 788 -16.38 -50.28 24.32
N ILE A 789 -17.04 -49.52 25.21
CA ILE A 789 -17.65 -49.93 26.49
C ILE A 789 -17.53 -48.81 27.55
N SER A 790 -18.71 -48.24 27.85
CA SER A 790 -19.26 -47.79 29.14
C SER A 790 -18.39 -47.10 30.20
N GLY A 791 -18.92 -46.01 30.76
CA GLY A 791 -18.48 -45.51 32.06
C GLY A 791 -19.21 -44.26 32.54
N ASN A 792 -20.32 -44.49 33.25
CA ASN A 792 -21.08 -43.62 34.17
C ASN A 792 -20.52 -42.26 34.62
N HIS A 793 -21.47 -41.31 34.68
CA HIS A 793 -21.81 -40.42 35.81
C HIS A 793 -20.71 -40.03 36.83
N GLY A 794 -20.54 -38.71 36.95
CA GLY A 794 -20.05 -38.05 38.17
C GLY A 794 -20.15 -36.53 38.04
N GLU A 795 -21.11 -35.93 38.74
CA GLU A 795 -21.27 -34.49 38.93
C GLU A 795 -20.06 -33.86 39.65
N LEU A 796 -19.57 -32.73 39.13
CA LEU A 796 -19.48 -31.42 39.81
C LEU A 796 -19.04 -30.34 38.83
#